data_AF-A0A852TPF8-F1
#
_entry.id   AF-A0A852TPF8-F1
#
_cell.length_a   1.000
_cell.length_b   1.000
_cell.length_c   1.000
_cell.angle_alpha   90.00
_cell.angle_beta   90.00
_cell.angle_gamma   90.00
#
_symmetry.space_group_name_H-M   'P 1'
#
loop_
_entity.id
_entity.type
_entity.pdbx_description
1 polymer ?
#
loop_
_entity_poly.entity_id
_entity_poly.type
_entity_poly.pdbx_seq_one_letter_code
_entity_poly.pdbx_strand_id
1 'polypeptide(L)'
;MSEALRLPSGGRIDRGTTLNFHFNGAAYTGRPGDTLASALLANGVHHVADSVRLGRPRGIFAAGAEEPTALVRVEAPTAETMVTATTVELSEGLRARGLNGHGRLEPGAALSDHDAMHAHCDVLVVGAGPAGLAAALTAARTGARVVLADEHPEPGGSLLGTGEPLAADDGSDWVARCRTELESCAEVRLLTRTTVFGHFDDNHLMALQHRAPGPADGGGGARRRVWRIRARRVVLATGAHERSYVFSGNDRPGIMLAAAARRHLHRHAVLAGTRAVVCTTNDSAYAAALDLAAAGVDVAAVADARPAVPAHWRDRCAAAGIEVLPGHAVVSTSGHERITGAHVAALPTGPGGRLGPRRGIHCDLLCVSGGWNPVLQLFAQARGELRYDETLAAFVPGRAPEAVLVAGAANGRFGTADCLAEGARAGEEAARAAGFRPGAPVRLPEAREPAATAPRALWSVPDPGDDPGRHFQFVDLQRDATVADIVRAVRAGMRSVEHVKRYTTIGTAHDQGKTSGVLAIGVVSDVLGRPVGELGAVSFRPPYIPVGFAALAGRDRGHLHAPVRVTAMHDRHVAAGARFEDVGEWKRPWFYPRRGEDMDAAVQRECRAARRGVAMMDVSTLGKIEVQGPDAAAFLDLVYTNLISTLNVGRIRYGLMCTADGMVLDDGTVMRLAEHRFLLTTTTGNAAAVLDWLEEWSQTEWPHLRVRMASVTDHWATVALVGPRARGVLRALAPGLDAANDAFPFMSWREADVAGIGARVCRISFSGELAYEINVPWWSGRRLWDALGAAGAGHGITAYGTETMHVLRAEKGYPVVGQDTDGTVTPHDLGMHWAVSKKKSDFIGRRSFDRADTCRDDRAHFVGLLPADPQELLPEGTQLVADAPPAESPEPALGHVTSSYRSAALGRTFALAMVRAGRDRMGGSVRAVVGDRTVPVTITGTVFYDQEGARRDG
;
A
#
# COMPACT_ATOMS: atom_id res chain seq x y z
N MET A 1 -9.30 39.09 -25.66
CA MET A 1 -7.83 39.13 -25.69
C MET A 1 -7.35 37.94 -24.86
N SER A 2 -6.45 37.10 -25.39
CA SER A 2 -5.81 36.05 -24.60
C SER A 2 -5.02 36.69 -23.45
N GLU A 3 -5.03 36.07 -22.26
CA GLU A 3 -4.29 36.54 -21.08
C GLU A 3 -4.65 37.97 -20.58
N ALA A 4 -5.93 38.37 -20.66
CA ALA A 4 -6.40 39.72 -20.32
C ALA A 4 -6.09 40.19 -18.87
N LEU A 5 -5.85 39.28 -17.94
CA LEU A 5 -5.53 39.58 -16.53
C LEU A 5 -4.04 39.35 -16.19
N ARG A 6 -3.18 39.08 -17.18
CA ARG A 6 -1.74 38.93 -16.95
C ARG A 6 -1.03 40.29 -17.02
N LEU A 7 -0.15 40.54 -16.05
CA LEU A 7 0.70 41.71 -16.02
C LEU A 7 1.80 41.65 -17.09
N PRO A 8 2.22 42.81 -17.62
CA PRO A 8 3.24 42.88 -18.68
C PRO A 8 4.63 42.42 -18.21
N SER A 9 4.92 42.45 -16.91
CA SER A 9 6.19 42.04 -16.32
C SER A 9 6.01 41.31 -14.99
N GLY A 10 7.09 40.75 -14.43
CA GLY A 10 7.08 39.97 -13.19
C GLY A 10 6.69 38.50 -13.38
N GLY A 11 6.49 37.79 -12.26
CA GLY A 11 6.18 36.36 -12.26
C GLY A 11 7.41 35.48 -12.41
N ARG A 12 7.32 34.25 -11.90
CA ARG A 12 8.29 33.17 -12.03
C ARG A 12 7.87 32.22 -13.16
N ILE A 13 7.71 32.81 -14.34
CA ILE A 13 7.24 32.15 -15.56
C ILE A 13 8.20 32.46 -16.71
N ASP A 14 8.31 31.55 -17.66
CA ASP A 14 9.02 31.83 -18.91
C ASP A 14 8.12 32.61 -19.85
N ARG A 15 8.42 33.91 -20.00
CA ARG A 15 7.68 34.81 -20.89
C ARG A 15 8.06 34.68 -22.36
N GLY A 16 9.21 34.07 -22.66
CA GLY A 16 9.68 33.84 -24.03
C GLY A 16 8.94 32.72 -24.74
N THR A 17 8.33 31.82 -23.97
CA THR A 17 7.61 30.65 -24.48
C THR A 17 6.10 30.79 -24.26
N THR A 18 5.31 30.39 -25.25
CA THR A 18 3.84 30.29 -25.13
C THR A 18 3.46 28.82 -25.14
N LEU A 19 2.61 28.41 -24.20
CA LEU A 19 2.01 27.07 -24.15
C LEU A 19 0.55 27.13 -24.59
N ASN A 20 0.11 26.18 -25.42
CA ASN A 20 -1.29 26.01 -25.79
C ASN A 20 -1.93 24.93 -24.92
N PHE A 21 -3.13 25.21 -24.40
CA PHE A 21 -3.90 24.23 -23.63
C PHE A 21 -5.40 24.37 -23.89
N HIS A 22 -6.16 23.35 -23.49
CA HIS A 22 -7.62 23.36 -23.57
C HIS A 22 -8.24 23.15 -22.20
N PHE A 23 -9.26 23.94 -21.90
CA PHE A 23 -10.09 23.77 -20.72
C PHE A 23 -11.57 23.79 -21.09
N ASN A 24 -12.32 22.77 -20.67
CA ASN A 24 -13.74 22.59 -21.02
C ASN A 24 -13.99 22.71 -22.54
N GLY A 25 -13.05 22.23 -23.36
CA GLY A 25 -13.13 22.25 -24.83
C GLY A 25 -12.71 23.58 -25.49
N ALA A 26 -12.53 24.66 -24.74
CA ALA A 26 -12.04 25.93 -25.25
C ALA A 26 -10.50 26.01 -25.22
N ALA A 27 -9.90 26.65 -26.23
CA ALA A 27 -8.46 26.83 -26.34
C ALA A 27 -8.00 28.11 -25.63
N TYR A 28 -6.87 28.01 -24.93
CA TYR A 28 -6.25 29.10 -24.16
C TYR A 28 -4.73 29.05 -24.30
N THR A 29 -4.07 30.14 -23.92
CA THR A 29 -2.60 30.22 -23.86
C THR A 29 -2.12 30.49 -22.44
N GLY A 30 -0.93 30.00 -22.12
CA GLY A 30 -0.24 30.28 -20.87
C GLY A 30 1.27 30.19 -21.05
N ARG A 31 2.00 30.10 -19.93
CA ARG A 31 3.47 30.17 -19.90
C ARG A 31 4.05 28.98 -19.11
N PRO A 32 5.24 28.47 -19.46
CA PRO A 32 5.94 27.55 -18.56
C PRO A 32 6.13 28.19 -17.19
N GLY A 33 5.85 27.44 -16.12
CA GLY A 33 5.80 27.94 -14.73
C GLY A 33 4.39 28.32 -14.26
N ASP A 34 3.40 28.41 -15.15
CA ASP A 34 2.00 28.45 -14.75
C ASP A 34 1.54 27.10 -14.17
N THR A 35 0.56 27.19 -13.29
CA THR A 35 -0.36 26.09 -13.00
C THR A 35 -1.60 26.25 -13.87
N LEU A 36 -2.42 25.20 -14.00
CA LEU A 36 -3.69 25.32 -14.72
C LEU A 36 -4.55 26.44 -14.10
N ALA A 37 -4.57 26.57 -12.77
CA ALA A 37 -5.29 27.65 -12.10
C ALA A 37 -4.78 29.05 -12.49
N SER A 38 -3.46 29.29 -12.48
CA SER A 38 -2.93 30.61 -12.85
C SER A 38 -3.17 30.93 -14.32
N ALA A 39 -3.08 29.95 -15.21
CA ALA A 39 -3.37 30.12 -16.63
C ALA A 39 -4.85 30.41 -16.90
N LEU A 40 -5.77 29.77 -16.16
CA LEU A 40 -7.20 30.06 -16.24
C LEU A 40 -7.52 31.49 -15.79
N LEU A 41 -7.00 31.91 -14.64
CA LEU A 41 -7.17 33.28 -14.15
C LEU A 41 -6.59 34.31 -15.13
N ALA A 42 -5.40 34.07 -15.68
CA ALA A 42 -4.80 34.96 -16.67
C ALA A 42 -5.74 35.21 -17.86
N ASN A 43 -6.48 34.19 -18.28
CA ASN A 43 -7.44 34.25 -19.38
C ASN A 43 -8.85 34.68 -18.96
N GLY A 44 -9.05 35.13 -17.72
CA GLY A 44 -10.35 35.61 -17.21
C GLY A 44 -11.35 34.50 -16.89
N VAL A 45 -10.89 33.25 -16.73
CA VAL A 45 -11.75 32.11 -16.37
C VAL A 45 -11.80 31.98 -14.85
N HIS A 46 -12.93 32.37 -14.25
CA HIS A 46 -13.14 32.32 -12.80
C HIS A 46 -14.02 31.15 -12.36
N HIS A 47 -14.91 30.65 -13.21
CA HIS A 47 -15.72 29.46 -12.97
C HIS A 47 -14.99 28.24 -13.51
N VAL A 48 -14.61 27.32 -12.61
CA VAL A 48 -13.85 26.10 -12.95
C VAL A 48 -14.77 24.88 -12.96
N ALA A 49 -15.62 24.77 -11.94
CA ALA A 49 -16.52 23.64 -11.76
C ALA A 49 -17.76 24.04 -10.95
N ASP A 50 -18.74 23.15 -10.91
CA ASP A 50 -19.91 23.30 -10.03
C ASP A 50 -19.73 22.50 -8.74
N SER A 51 -20.43 22.92 -7.69
CA SER A 51 -20.37 22.24 -6.39
C SER A 51 -21.02 20.86 -6.43
N VAL A 52 -20.51 19.95 -5.58
CA VAL A 52 -20.82 18.50 -5.65
C VAL A 52 -22.30 18.17 -5.43
N ARG A 53 -23.01 18.91 -4.57
CA ARG A 53 -24.38 18.61 -4.15
C ARG A 53 -25.38 19.65 -4.63
N LEU A 54 -25.01 20.92 -4.54
CA LEU A 54 -25.91 22.05 -4.80
C LEU A 54 -25.80 22.59 -6.23
N GLY A 55 -24.83 22.12 -7.04
CA GLY A 55 -24.62 22.57 -8.42
C GLY A 55 -24.30 24.06 -8.52
N ARG A 56 -23.70 24.65 -7.48
CA ARG A 56 -23.39 26.09 -7.43
C ARG A 56 -22.08 26.36 -8.17
N PRO A 57 -21.97 27.45 -8.97
CA PRO A 57 -20.71 27.80 -9.63
C PRO A 57 -19.59 27.98 -8.61
N ARG A 58 -18.43 27.35 -8.85
CA ARG A 58 -17.23 27.46 -8.02
C ARG A 58 -16.00 27.87 -8.82
N GLY A 59 -15.12 28.62 -8.17
CA GLY A 59 -13.89 29.11 -8.77
C GLY A 59 -12.64 28.65 -8.05
N ILE A 60 -11.51 29.23 -8.46
CA ILE A 60 -10.23 29.09 -7.75
C ILE A 60 -10.32 29.86 -6.44
N PHE A 61 -10.02 29.20 -5.33
CA PHE A 61 -10.14 29.75 -3.99
C PHE A 61 -8.78 29.89 -3.28
N ALA A 62 -7.81 29.04 -3.64
CA ALA A 62 -6.48 28.99 -3.05
C ALA A 62 -5.38 28.92 -4.15
N ALA A 63 -4.13 28.66 -3.76
CA ALA A 63 -2.98 28.62 -4.69
C ALA A 63 -1.99 27.46 -4.42
N GLY A 64 -2.49 26.40 -3.77
CA GLY A 64 -1.73 25.21 -3.41
C GLY A 64 -2.63 23.97 -3.21
N ALA A 65 -2.15 23.00 -2.42
CA ALA A 65 -2.84 21.74 -2.14
C ALA A 65 -4.09 21.89 -1.25
N GLU A 66 -4.30 23.08 -0.69
CA GLU A 66 -5.46 23.47 0.11
C GLU A 66 -6.68 23.89 -0.73
N GLU A 67 -6.56 23.90 -2.07
CA GLU A 67 -7.64 24.22 -3.01
C GLU A 67 -8.85 23.29 -2.85
N PRO A 68 -10.01 23.81 -2.40
CA PRO A 68 -11.19 23.01 -2.15
C PRO A 68 -12.09 22.84 -3.37
N THR A 69 -12.06 23.75 -4.36
CA THR A 69 -13.15 23.86 -5.35
C THR A 69 -12.73 23.65 -6.80
N ALA A 70 -11.55 24.10 -7.21
CA ALA A 70 -11.05 24.00 -8.58
C ALA A 70 -10.49 22.60 -8.89
N LEU A 71 -11.34 21.57 -8.78
CA LEU A 71 -11.01 20.21 -9.19
C LEU A 71 -11.16 20.01 -10.69
N VAL A 72 -10.22 19.27 -11.27
CA VAL A 72 -10.19 18.98 -12.70
C VAL A 72 -9.86 17.52 -12.97
N ARG A 73 -10.22 17.10 -14.18
CA ARG A 73 -9.65 15.94 -14.85
C ARG A 73 -8.69 16.43 -15.91
N VAL A 74 -7.45 15.95 -15.86
CA VAL A 74 -6.48 16.06 -16.94
C VAL A 74 -6.72 14.89 -17.90
N GLU A 75 -6.92 15.19 -19.17
CA GLU A 75 -7.17 14.22 -20.25
C GLU A 75 -5.89 13.95 -21.05
N ALA A 76 -5.00 14.93 -21.15
CA ALA A 76 -3.71 14.85 -21.82
C ALA A 76 -2.69 15.79 -21.14
N PRO A 77 -1.38 15.47 -21.15
CA PRO A 77 -0.75 14.31 -21.81
C PRO A 77 -0.87 13.00 -21.03
N THR A 78 -1.24 13.06 -19.74
CA THR A 78 -1.43 11.87 -18.90
C THR A 78 -2.77 11.98 -18.22
N ALA A 79 -3.62 10.96 -18.38
CA ALA A 79 -4.95 10.97 -17.82
C ALA A 79 -4.88 10.89 -16.28
N GLU A 80 -5.43 11.88 -15.62
CA GLU A 80 -5.53 11.94 -14.16
C GLU A 80 -6.82 12.64 -13.74
N THR A 81 -7.47 12.18 -12.68
CA THR A 81 -8.76 12.70 -12.23
C THR A 81 -8.69 13.12 -10.76
N MET A 82 -9.60 14.01 -10.34
CA MET A 82 -9.66 14.53 -8.97
C MET A 82 -8.37 15.23 -8.52
N VAL A 83 -7.71 15.93 -9.45
CA VAL A 83 -6.54 16.78 -9.15
C VAL A 83 -6.96 18.23 -9.07
N THR A 84 -6.26 19.02 -8.26
CA THR A 84 -6.50 20.45 -8.08
C THR A 84 -5.82 21.25 -9.19
N ALA A 85 -6.53 22.17 -9.84
CA ALA A 85 -5.97 23.02 -10.90
C ALA A 85 -4.75 23.84 -10.43
N THR A 86 -4.66 24.11 -9.13
CA THR A 86 -3.57 24.83 -8.47
C THR A 86 -2.26 24.03 -8.36
N THR A 87 -2.30 22.71 -8.55
CA THR A 87 -1.12 21.83 -8.47
C THR A 87 -0.79 21.15 -9.79
N VAL A 88 -1.67 21.27 -10.80
CA VAL A 88 -1.40 20.81 -12.15
C VAL A 88 -0.53 21.86 -12.85
N GLU A 89 0.73 21.51 -13.10
CA GLU A 89 1.62 22.35 -13.90
C GLU A 89 1.19 22.38 -15.37
N LEU A 90 1.24 23.56 -15.96
CA LEU A 90 0.88 23.74 -17.36
C LEU A 90 1.94 23.11 -18.27
N SER A 91 1.48 22.38 -19.29
CA SER A 91 2.34 21.83 -20.34
C SER A 91 1.72 22.08 -21.72
N GLU A 92 2.54 22.04 -22.76
CA GLU A 92 2.05 22.11 -24.13
C GLU A 92 1.03 21.01 -24.42
N GLY A 93 -0.07 21.38 -25.07
CA GLY A 93 -1.14 20.46 -25.43
C GLY A 93 -1.94 19.90 -24.25
N LEU A 94 -1.80 20.47 -23.04
CA LEU A 94 -2.58 20.04 -21.88
C LEU A 94 -4.07 20.18 -22.18
N ARG A 95 -4.85 19.14 -21.84
CA ARG A 95 -6.30 19.15 -21.96
C ARG A 95 -6.91 18.81 -20.61
N ALA A 96 -7.79 19.66 -20.11
CA ALA A 96 -8.45 19.45 -18.84
C ALA A 96 -9.92 19.89 -18.88
N ARG A 97 -10.69 19.42 -17.89
CA ARG A 97 -12.07 19.86 -17.66
C ARG A 97 -12.38 19.92 -16.18
N GLY A 98 -13.28 20.82 -15.79
CA GLY A 98 -13.80 20.93 -14.43
C GLY A 98 -14.50 19.66 -13.95
N LEU A 99 -14.44 19.39 -12.65
CA LEU A 99 -15.14 18.28 -12.00
C LEU A 99 -16.01 18.79 -10.84
N ASN A 100 -17.24 18.31 -10.79
CA ASN A 100 -18.20 18.59 -9.71
C ASN A 100 -18.00 17.66 -8.50
N GLY A 101 -16.76 17.50 -8.03
CA GLY A 101 -16.45 16.65 -6.87
C GLY A 101 -16.48 15.13 -7.12
N HIS A 102 -16.77 14.68 -8.34
CA HIS A 102 -16.78 13.27 -8.72
C HIS A 102 -15.78 12.96 -9.84
N GLY A 103 -14.85 12.05 -9.57
CA GLY A 103 -13.89 11.53 -10.55
C GLY A 103 -14.39 10.29 -11.26
N ARG A 104 -13.84 10.02 -12.46
CA ARG A 104 -14.05 8.75 -13.17
C ARG A 104 -12.70 8.17 -13.55
N LEU A 105 -12.49 6.90 -13.19
CA LEU A 105 -11.32 6.14 -13.61
C LEU A 105 -11.49 5.68 -15.06
N GLU A 106 -10.43 5.79 -15.85
CA GLU A 106 -10.43 5.37 -17.25
C GLU A 106 -9.92 3.93 -17.38
N PRO A 107 -10.67 3.05 -18.08
CA PRO A 107 -10.17 1.72 -18.44
C PRO A 107 -8.90 1.84 -19.30
N GLY A 108 -7.87 1.05 -19.00
CA GLY A 108 -6.66 0.96 -19.83
C GLY A 108 -5.62 2.08 -19.62
N ALA A 109 -5.75 2.92 -18.59
CA ALA A 109 -4.71 3.88 -18.23
C ALA A 109 -3.36 3.17 -17.98
N ALA A 110 -2.27 3.73 -18.51
CA ALA A 110 -0.93 3.15 -18.35
C ALA A 110 -0.51 3.17 -16.87
N LEU A 111 -0.11 2.00 -16.33
CA LEU A 111 0.27 1.82 -14.93
C LEU A 111 1.79 1.67 -14.71
N SER A 112 2.58 1.71 -15.78
CA SER A 112 3.98 1.26 -15.81
C SER A 112 5.03 2.34 -15.52
N ASP A 113 4.64 3.57 -15.23
CA ASP A 113 5.50 4.75 -15.04
C ASP A 113 5.84 5.07 -13.57
N HIS A 114 5.78 4.04 -12.70
CA HIS A 114 5.96 4.17 -11.25
C HIS A 114 7.12 3.30 -10.75
N ASP A 115 7.89 3.82 -9.79
CA ASP A 115 8.88 3.05 -9.02
C ASP A 115 8.93 3.50 -7.54
N ALA A 116 9.79 2.84 -6.77
CA ALA A 116 10.04 3.19 -5.37
C ALA A 116 11.55 3.24 -5.09
N MET A 117 11.93 4.07 -4.11
CA MET A 117 13.29 4.13 -3.57
C MET A 117 13.29 4.16 -2.06
N HIS A 118 14.30 3.53 -1.46
CA HIS A 118 14.57 3.58 -0.03
C HIS A 118 15.82 4.43 0.22
N ALA A 119 15.75 5.34 1.18
CA ALA A 119 16.84 6.24 1.52
C ALA A 119 17.00 6.37 3.05
N HIS A 120 18.23 6.64 3.48
CA HIS A 120 18.54 7.04 4.85
C HIS A 120 19.15 8.44 4.83
N CYS A 121 18.87 9.24 5.85
CA CYS A 121 19.53 10.51 6.09
C CYS A 121 19.72 10.79 7.58
N ASP A 122 20.62 11.72 7.89
CA ASP A 122 20.83 12.17 9.26
C ASP A 122 19.80 13.25 9.62
N VAL A 123 19.51 14.16 8.70
CA VAL A 123 18.44 15.16 8.85
C VAL A 123 17.52 15.15 7.62
N LEU A 124 16.22 14.94 7.84
CA LEU A 124 15.18 15.20 6.84
C LEU A 124 14.53 16.55 7.15
N VAL A 125 14.53 17.46 6.17
CA VAL A 125 13.79 18.71 6.23
C VAL A 125 12.59 18.63 5.29
N VAL A 126 11.39 18.89 5.81
CA VAL A 126 10.13 18.85 5.06
C VAL A 126 9.59 20.26 4.88
N GLY A 127 9.51 20.71 3.63
CA GLY A 127 9.19 22.08 3.24
C GLY A 127 10.45 22.91 3.00
N ALA A 128 10.51 23.60 1.87
CA ALA A 128 11.63 24.44 1.43
C ALA A 128 11.25 25.94 1.43
N GLY A 129 10.39 26.36 2.37
CA GLY A 129 10.19 27.77 2.69
C GLY A 129 11.38 28.39 3.44
N PRO A 130 11.26 29.62 3.97
CA PRO A 130 12.35 30.32 4.65
C PRO A 130 12.95 29.49 5.80
N ALA A 131 12.10 28.91 6.66
CA ALA A 131 12.54 28.07 7.77
C ALA A 131 13.24 26.78 7.29
N GLY A 132 12.69 26.12 6.27
CA GLY A 132 13.23 24.88 5.74
C GLY A 132 14.57 25.06 5.03
N LEU A 133 14.72 26.13 4.24
CA LEU A 133 15.99 26.48 3.60
C LEU A 133 17.07 26.79 4.64
N ALA A 134 16.74 27.60 5.66
CA ALA A 134 17.67 27.89 6.75
C ALA A 134 18.07 26.63 7.53
N ALA A 135 17.12 25.74 7.81
CA ALA A 135 17.38 24.47 8.49
C ALA A 135 18.27 23.54 7.67
N ALA A 136 17.94 23.34 6.39
CA ALA A 136 18.67 22.47 5.49
C ALA A 136 20.10 22.96 5.27
N LEU A 137 20.29 24.26 5.07
CA LEU A 137 21.61 24.87 4.87
C LEU A 137 22.48 24.75 6.12
N THR A 138 21.90 25.04 7.29
CA THR A 138 22.61 24.92 8.58
C THR A 138 23.02 23.48 8.84
N ALA A 139 22.14 22.51 8.60
CA ALA A 139 22.46 21.09 8.74
C ALA A 139 23.50 20.62 7.70
N ALA A 140 23.38 21.04 6.44
CA ALA A 140 24.29 20.66 5.35
C ALA A 140 25.73 21.10 5.64
N ARG A 141 25.92 22.32 6.18
CA ARG A 141 27.25 22.86 6.54
C ARG A 141 27.95 22.12 7.68
N THR A 142 27.26 21.22 8.38
CA THR A 142 27.88 20.32 9.36
C THR A 142 28.51 19.07 8.72
N GLY A 143 28.22 18.80 7.44
CA GLY A 143 28.56 17.56 6.75
C GLY A 143 27.54 16.42 6.94
N ALA A 144 26.40 16.68 7.58
CA ALA A 144 25.33 15.71 7.74
C ALA A 144 24.70 15.33 6.38
N ARG A 145 24.20 14.08 6.27
CA ARG A 145 23.34 13.71 5.14
C ARG A 145 21.98 14.35 5.29
N VAL A 146 21.68 15.30 4.41
CA VAL A 146 20.43 16.05 4.43
C VAL A 146 19.56 15.67 3.26
N VAL A 147 18.30 15.36 3.52
CA VAL A 147 17.26 15.35 2.48
C VAL A 147 16.37 16.56 2.71
N LEU A 148 16.22 17.41 1.69
CA LEU A 148 15.24 18.50 1.69
C LEU A 148 14.14 18.15 0.68
N ALA A 149 12.92 17.94 1.16
CA ALA A 149 11.77 17.59 0.32
C ALA A 149 10.71 18.70 0.34
N ASP A 150 10.28 19.13 -0.84
CA ASP A 150 9.26 20.17 -1.01
C ASP A 150 8.34 19.87 -2.18
N GLU A 151 7.05 20.16 -2.02
CA GLU A 151 6.02 19.86 -3.02
C GLU A 151 6.08 20.78 -4.24
N HIS A 152 6.74 21.94 -4.16
CA HIS A 152 6.82 22.88 -5.27
C HIS A 152 7.97 22.55 -6.24
N PRO A 153 7.89 23.06 -7.49
CA PRO A 153 8.94 22.90 -8.51
C PRO A 153 10.31 23.45 -8.14
N GLU A 154 10.33 24.48 -7.30
CA GLU A 154 11.53 25.20 -6.88
C GLU A 154 11.45 25.55 -5.38
N PRO A 155 12.60 25.55 -4.67
CA PRO A 155 12.66 26.00 -3.28
C PRO A 155 12.29 27.48 -3.14
N GLY A 156 11.80 27.85 -1.95
CA GLY A 156 11.46 29.23 -1.57
C GLY A 156 10.13 29.34 -0.83
N GLY A 157 9.23 28.36 -0.98
CA GLY A 157 7.93 28.33 -0.30
C GLY A 157 7.12 29.62 -0.50
N SER A 158 6.70 30.26 0.60
CA SER A 158 5.93 31.50 0.58
C SER A 158 6.68 32.69 -0.03
N LEU A 159 8.01 32.75 0.07
CA LEU A 159 8.83 33.87 -0.42
C LEU A 159 8.65 34.10 -1.94
N LEU A 160 8.34 33.04 -2.68
CA LEU A 160 8.11 33.09 -4.12
C LEU A 160 6.77 33.76 -4.49
N GLY A 161 5.89 33.97 -3.51
CA GLY A 161 4.53 34.49 -3.70
C GLY A 161 4.21 35.76 -2.91
N THR A 162 5.16 36.33 -2.16
CA THR A 162 4.93 37.52 -1.33
C THR A 162 5.61 38.79 -1.86
N GLY A 163 6.62 38.70 -2.74
CA GLY A 163 7.33 39.88 -3.22
C GLY A 163 8.12 40.63 -2.13
N GLU A 164 8.32 40.00 -0.97
CA GLU A 164 9.09 40.57 0.14
C GLU A 164 10.57 40.71 -0.26
N PRO A 165 11.17 41.91 -0.14
CA PRO A 165 12.57 42.10 -0.44
C PRO A 165 13.43 41.45 0.64
N LEU A 166 13.98 40.27 0.35
CA LEU A 166 15.08 39.68 1.12
C LEU A 166 16.40 40.22 0.58
N ALA A 167 16.76 41.42 1.02
CA ALA A 167 18.07 41.99 0.69
C ALA A 167 19.15 41.17 1.40
N ALA A 168 20.01 40.54 0.62
CA ALA A 168 21.30 40.08 1.11
C ALA A 168 22.28 41.25 1.17
N ASP A 169 23.33 41.14 2.00
CA ASP A 169 24.37 42.17 2.12
C ASP A 169 25.00 42.58 0.77
N ASP A 170 24.95 41.69 -0.24
CA ASP A 170 25.48 41.86 -1.60
C ASP A 170 24.42 42.17 -2.68
N GLY A 171 23.13 42.25 -2.31
CA GLY A 171 22.02 42.53 -3.22
C GLY A 171 21.52 41.34 -4.07
N SER A 172 22.02 40.13 -3.89
CA SER A 172 21.61 38.95 -4.68
C SER A 172 20.47 38.11 -4.06
N ASP A 173 19.75 37.35 -4.90
CA ASP A 173 18.61 36.50 -4.50
C ASP A 173 19.04 35.39 -3.53
N TRP A 174 18.61 35.51 -2.27
CA TRP A 174 18.98 34.58 -1.21
C TRP A 174 18.48 33.14 -1.45
N VAL A 175 17.29 32.97 -2.02
CA VAL A 175 16.72 31.63 -2.29
C VAL A 175 17.54 30.94 -3.38
N ALA A 176 17.89 31.66 -4.45
CA ALA A 176 18.70 31.14 -5.53
C ALA A 176 20.09 30.69 -5.03
N ARG A 177 20.75 31.49 -4.19
CA ARG A 177 22.04 31.12 -3.58
C ARG A 177 21.93 29.90 -2.67
N CYS A 178 20.91 29.84 -1.80
CA CYS A 178 20.72 28.68 -0.92
C CYS A 178 20.54 27.40 -1.74
N ARG A 179 19.76 27.48 -2.82
CA ARG A 179 19.59 26.35 -3.75
C ARG A 179 20.92 25.94 -4.36
N THR A 180 21.69 26.87 -4.93
CA THR A 180 22.99 26.57 -5.55
C THR A 180 23.95 25.94 -4.54
N GLU A 181 24.00 26.45 -3.30
CA GLU A 181 24.86 25.89 -2.26
C GLU A 181 24.43 24.47 -1.88
N LEU A 182 23.14 24.23 -1.65
CA LEU A 182 22.60 22.91 -1.34
C LEU A 182 22.84 21.91 -2.47
N GLU A 183 22.67 22.32 -3.74
CA GLU A 183 22.96 21.48 -4.91
C GLU A 183 24.45 21.14 -5.04
N SER A 184 25.35 21.99 -4.53
CA SER A 184 26.80 21.75 -4.52
C SER A 184 27.27 20.82 -3.41
N CYS A 185 26.44 20.57 -2.40
CA CYS A 185 26.80 19.72 -1.25
C CYS A 185 26.59 18.24 -1.59
N ALA A 186 27.65 17.43 -1.58
CA ALA A 186 27.60 16.01 -1.97
C ALA A 186 26.63 15.15 -1.13
N GLU A 187 26.49 15.46 0.17
CA GLU A 187 25.62 14.73 1.11
C GLU A 187 24.20 15.32 1.20
N VAL A 188 23.87 16.29 0.35
CA VAL A 188 22.54 16.88 0.28
C VAL A 188 21.78 16.30 -0.90
N ARG A 189 20.53 15.89 -0.65
CA ARG A 189 19.57 15.53 -1.68
C ARG A 189 18.38 16.48 -1.67
N LEU A 190 18.29 17.28 -2.73
CA LEU A 190 17.14 18.15 -2.97
C LEU A 190 16.05 17.42 -3.76
N LEU A 191 14.88 17.25 -3.15
CA LEU A 191 13.71 16.61 -3.74
C LEU A 191 12.61 17.66 -3.92
N THR A 192 12.62 18.37 -5.05
CA THR A 192 11.49 19.24 -5.45
C THR A 192 10.36 18.39 -6.04
N ARG A 193 9.17 18.97 -6.17
CA ARG A 193 7.95 18.28 -6.64
C ARG A 193 7.67 17.01 -5.85
N THR A 194 8.04 17.02 -4.57
CA THR A 194 8.06 15.86 -3.69
C THR A 194 7.27 16.16 -2.43
N THR A 195 6.08 15.59 -2.35
CA THR A 195 5.24 15.74 -1.17
C THR A 195 5.51 14.62 -0.19
N VAL A 196 6.02 14.95 1.00
CA VAL A 196 6.06 14.02 2.13
C VAL A 196 4.64 13.84 2.63
N PHE A 197 4.08 12.65 2.46
CA PHE A 197 2.66 12.40 2.69
C PHE A 197 2.38 11.59 3.95
N GLY A 198 3.38 10.89 4.51
CA GLY A 198 3.20 10.07 5.71
C GLY A 198 4.42 10.10 6.64
N HIS A 199 4.17 10.19 7.94
CA HIS A 199 5.15 10.01 9.02
C HIS A 199 4.73 8.81 9.88
N PHE A 200 5.61 7.82 10.00
CA PHE A 200 5.42 6.59 10.75
C PHE A 200 6.55 6.38 11.77
N ASP A 201 6.44 5.33 12.60
CA ASP A 201 7.34 5.03 13.71
C ASP A 201 8.84 5.03 13.33
N ASP A 202 9.66 5.44 14.30
CA ASP A 202 11.13 5.52 14.21
C ASP A 202 11.62 6.47 13.09
N ASN A 203 10.89 7.56 12.85
CA ASN A 203 11.12 8.48 11.74
C ASN A 203 11.20 7.77 10.37
N HIS A 204 10.23 6.91 10.07
CA HIS A 204 9.97 6.44 8.70
C HIS A 204 9.03 7.41 8.00
N LEU A 205 9.44 8.01 6.90
CA LEU A 205 8.63 8.96 6.15
C LEU A 205 8.44 8.48 4.72
N MET A 206 7.23 8.65 4.21
CA MET A 206 6.91 8.35 2.81
C MET A 206 6.65 9.63 2.04
N ALA A 207 7.21 9.72 0.84
CA ALA A 207 7.03 10.88 -0.05
C ALA A 207 6.74 10.44 -1.48
N LEU A 208 5.97 11.26 -2.21
CA LEU A 208 5.69 11.06 -3.63
C LEU A 208 6.39 12.15 -4.42
N GLN A 209 7.32 11.77 -5.29
CA GLN A 209 8.00 12.68 -6.21
C GLN A 209 7.39 12.59 -7.60
N HIS A 210 7.01 13.73 -8.16
CA HIS A 210 6.67 13.90 -9.57
C HIS A 210 7.92 14.33 -10.33
N ARG A 211 8.45 13.43 -11.16
CA ARG A 211 9.68 13.64 -11.93
C ARG A 211 9.35 14.24 -13.28
N ALA A 212 10.13 15.24 -13.70
CA ALA A 212 10.06 15.78 -15.04
C ALA A 212 10.32 14.65 -16.07
N PRO A 213 9.64 14.65 -17.23
CA PRO A 213 9.93 13.68 -18.28
C PRO A 213 11.40 13.79 -18.69
N GLY A 214 12.11 12.66 -18.73
CA GLY A 214 13.43 12.58 -19.36
C GLY A 214 13.33 12.72 -20.88
N PRO A 215 14.45 12.91 -21.59
CA PRO A 215 14.46 12.92 -23.06
C PRO A 215 13.79 11.66 -23.62
N ALA A 216 13.08 11.83 -24.74
CA ALA A 216 12.20 10.83 -25.35
C ALA A 216 12.91 9.57 -25.89
N ASP A 217 14.24 9.56 -25.89
CA ASP A 217 15.05 8.47 -26.44
C ASP A 217 15.35 7.40 -25.37
N GLY A 218 14.40 6.49 -25.17
CA GLY A 218 14.68 5.09 -24.79
C GLY A 218 15.16 4.76 -23.37
N GLY A 219 15.38 5.73 -22.48
CA GLY A 219 15.85 5.51 -21.11
C GLY A 219 14.96 6.11 -20.00
N GLY A 220 13.71 6.48 -20.31
CA GLY A 220 12.85 7.26 -19.43
C GLY A 220 12.53 6.57 -18.10
N GLY A 221 13.15 7.03 -17.01
CA GLY A 221 12.84 6.57 -15.66
C GLY A 221 11.39 6.86 -15.25
N ALA A 222 10.92 6.22 -14.17
CA ALA A 222 9.56 6.39 -13.64
C ALA A 222 9.20 7.87 -13.46
N ARG A 223 8.01 8.28 -13.93
CA ARG A 223 7.45 9.63 -13.77
C ARG A 223 7.07 9.93 -12.33
N ARG A 224 6.72 8.89 -11.58
CA ARG A 224 6.34 8.99 -10.17
C ARG A 224 7.18 8.03 -9.37
N ARG A 225 7.81 8.55 -8.32
CA ARG A 225 8.64 7.77 -7.39
C ARG A 225 8.11 7.89 -5.98
N VAL A 226 7.86 6.76 -5.35
CA VAL A 226 7.60 6.70 -3.90
C VAL A 226 8.92 6.57 -3.17
N TRP A 227 9.25 7.56 -2.34
CA TRP A 227 10.39 7.51 -1.44
C TRP A 227 9.97 6.94 -0.09
N ARG A 228 10.79 6.03 0.45
CA ARG A 228 10.73 5.51 1.81
C ARG A 228 11.99 5.95 2.55
N ILE A 229 11.88 6.99 3.36
CA ILE A 229 13.00 7.70 3.97
C ILE A 229 13.07 7.36 5.45
N ARG A 230 14.21 6.85 5.91
CA ARG A 230 14.51 6.67 7.33
C ARG A 230 15.45 7.79 7.79
N ALA A 231 14.98 8.67 8.67
CA ALA A 231 15.75 9.83 9.12
C ALA A 231 16.15 9.70 10.59
N ARG A 232 17.39 10.09 10.96
CA ARG A 232 17.75 10.18 12.39
C ARG A 232 17.02 11.32 13.10
N ARG A 233 16.86 12.46 12.41
CA ARG A 233 16.13 13.64 12.87
C ARG A 233 15.27 14.19 11.74
N VAL A 234 14.11 14.74 12.11
CA VAL A 234 13.17 15.36 11.18
C VAL A 234 12.96 16.82 11.59
N VAL A 235 13.01 17.74 10.64
CA VAL A 235 12.60 19.14 10.80
C VAL A 235 11.40 19.39 9.90
N LEU A 236 10.24 19.64 10.51
CA LEU A 236 9.01 19.99 9.81
C LEU A 236 8.94 21.52 9.68
N ALA A 237 9.16 22.01 8.46
CA ALA A 237 9.04 23.40 8.06
C ALA A 237 7.88 23.57 7.05
N THR A 238 6.76 22.91 7.33
CA THR A 238 5.59 22.71 6.45
C THR A 238 4.71 23.95 6.27
N GLY A 239 5.03 25.06 6.95
CA GLY A 239 4.30 26.32 6.82
C GLY A 239 2.93 26.34 7.50
N ALA A 240 2.06 27.24 7.04
CA ALA A 240 0.68 27.40 7.50
C ALA A 240 -0.24 27.70 6.30
N HIS A 241 -1.45 27.14 6.30
CA HIS A 241 -2.49 27.49 5.34
C HIS A 241 -3.28 28.70 5.84
N GLU A 242 -3.59 29.65 4.97
CA GLU A 242 -4.55 30.70 5.29
C GLU A 242 -5.96 30.09 5.37
N ARG A 243 -6.76 30.57 6.31
CA ARG A 243 -8.18 30.19 6.41
C ARG A 243 -9.07 31.36 6.06
N SER A 244 -10.31 31.06 5.69
CA SER A 244 -11.39 32.02 5.57
C SER A 244 -12.18 32.15 6.89
N TYR A 245 -13.27 32.89 6.88
CA TYR A 245 -14.33 32.86 7.88
C TYR A 245 -15.69 32.72 7.20
N VAL A 246 -16.73 32.31 7.93
CA VAL A 246 -18.04 32.02 7.34
C VAL A 246 -18.92 33.25 7.26
N PHE A 247 -19.48 33.53 6.08
CA PHE A 247 -20.49 34.57 5.83
C PHE A 247 -21.45 34.12 4.70
N SER A 248 -22.55 34.85 4.53
CA SER A 248 -23.63 34.46 3.61
C SER A 248 -23.22 34.63 2.14
N GLY A 249 -23.08 33.53 1.39
CA GLY A 249 -22.62 33.53 0.00
C GLY A 249 -21.09 33.58 -0.16
N ASN A 250 -20.36 32.91 0.73
CA ASN A 250 -18.90 32.87 0.75
C ASN A 250 -18.25 31.88 -0.25
N ASP A 251 -18.98 31.38 -1.24
CA ASP A 251 -18.55 30.32 -2.15
C ASP A 251 -18.38 30.74 -3.62
N ARG A 252 -18.81 31.95 -3.96
CA ARG A 252 -18.94 32.42 -5.35
C ARG A 252 -17.58 32.51 -6.05
N PRO A 253 -17.51 32.28 -7.37
CA PRO A 253 -16.30 32.53 -8.14
C PRO A 253 -15.85 33.99 -8.01
N GLY A 254 -14.54 34.20 -7.81
CA GLY A 254 -13.96 35.51 -7.48
C GLY A 254 -13.83 35.78 -5.98
N ILE A 255 -14.34 34.91 -5.10
CA ILE A 255 -13.95 34.88 -3.69
C ILE A 255 -12.75 33.95 -3.55
N MET A 256 -11.67 34.43 -2.92
CA MET A 256 -10.47 33.63 -2.68
C MET A 256 -9.70 34.09 -1.43
N LEU A 257 -8.77 33.26 -0.97
CA LEU A 257 -7.86 33.62 0.10
C LEU A 257 -6.96 34.80 -0.31
N ALA A 258 -6.71 35.74 0.61
CA ALA A 258 -5.91 36.93 0.33
C ALA A 258 -4.46 36.58 -0.06
N ALA A 259 -3.87 35.59 0.61
CA ALA A 259 -2.55 35.06 0.30
C ALA A 259 -2.52 34.34 -1.07
N ALA A 260 -3.63 33.74 -1.50
CA ALA A 260 -3.73 33.13 -2.83
C ALA A 260 -3.75 34.18 -3.93
N ALA A 261 -4.53 35.25 -3.78
CA ALA A 261 -4.52 36.39 -4.71
C ALA A 261 -3.12 37.02 -4.81
N ARG A 262 -2.47 37.24 -3.65
CA ARG A 262 -1.09 37.76 -3.58
C ARG A 262 -0.08 36.81 -4.26
N ARG A 263 -0.24 35.51 -4.08
CA ARG A 263 0.62 34.50 -4.73
C ARG A 263 0.42 34.44 -6.24
N HIS A 264 -0.80 34.51 -6.74
CA HIS A 264 -1.06 34.60 -8.18
C HIS A 264 -0.43 35.85 -8.79
N LEU A 265 -0.50 36.98 -8.08
CA LEU A 265 0.16 38.23 -8.47
C LEU A 265 1.69 38.05 -8.57
N HIS A 266 2.37 37.69 -7.49
CA HIS A 266 3.84 37.69 -7.49
C HIS A 266 4.46 36.49 -8.21
N ARG A 267 3.89 35.29 -8.04
CA ARG A 267 4.45 34.06 -8.62
C ARG A 267 4.10 33.91 -10.09
N HIS A 268 2.92 34.34 -10.51
CA HIS A 268 2.43 34.08 -11.87
C HIS A 268 2.18 35.36 -12.68
N ALA A 269 2.34 36.54 -12.08
CA ALA A 269 2.03 37.83 -12.68
C ALA A 269 0.57 37.93 -13.14
N VAL A 270 -0.36 37.36 -12.37
CA VAL A 270 -1.78 37.30 -12.71
C VAL A 270 -2.62 38.06 -11.69
N LEU A 271 -3.49 38.94 -12.18
CA LEU A 271 -4.52 39.58 -11.39
C LEU A 271 -5.74 38.66 -11.28
N ALA A 272 -6.23 38.45 -10.06
CA ALA A 272 -7.43 37.65 -9.83
C ALA A 272 -8.75 38.40 -10.10
N GLY A 273 -8.67 39.70 -10.41
CA GLY A 273 -9.78 40.58 -10.71
C GLY A 273 -9.28 42.01 -10.91
N THR A 274 -10.22 42.92 -11.16
CA THR A 274 -9.92 44.32 -11.50
C THR A 274 -10.35 45.30 -10.41
N ARG A 275 -11.34 44.93 -9.59
CA ARG A 275 -11.80 45.71 -8.44
C ARG A 275 -12.05 44.81 -7.25
N ALA A 276 -11.27 45.03 -6.18
CA ALA A 276 -11.22 44.16 -5.03
C ALA A 276 -11.85 44.78 -3.79
N VAL A 277 -12.47 43.93 -2.97
CA VAL A 277 -12.65 44.16 -1.54
C VAL A 277 -11.77 43.17 -0.79
N VAL A 278 -11.09 43.63 0.26
CA VAL A 278 -10.28 42.77 1.11
C VAL A 278 -10.94 42.73 2.48
N CYS A 279 -11.08 41.54 3.07
CA CYS A 279 -11.56 41.39 4.43
C CYS A 279 -10.58 40.57 5.25
N THR A 280 -10.36 41.00 6.50
CA THR A 280 -9.29 40.45 7.31
C THR A 280 -9.61 40.42 8.80
N THR A 281 -8.91 39.52 9.48
CA THR A 281 -8.86 39.38 10.93
C THR A 281 -7.48 39.69 11.49
N ASN A 282 -6.49 39.93 10.62
CA ASN A 282 -5.07 40.01 10.93
C ASN A 282 -4.31 40.88 9.91
N ASP A 283 -3.01 41.05 10.11
CA ASP A 283 -2.20 41.98 9.30
C ASP A 283 -1.83 41.47 7.90
N SER A 284 -1.87 40.16 7.63
CA SER A 284 -1.35 39.60 6.36
C SER A 284 -2.07 40.14 5.12
N ALA A 285 -3.37 40.43 5.24
CA ALA A 285 -4.19 40.90 4.14
C ALA A 285 -3.86 42.33 3.70
N TYR A 286 -3.25 43.16 4.55
CA TYR A 286 -2.86 44.52 4.17
C TYR A 286 -1.74 44.50 3.13
N ALA A 287 -0.77 43.59 3.28
CA ALA A 287 0.26 43.41 2.28
C ALA A 287 -0.35 42.97 0.93
N ALA A 288 -1.30 42.04 0.94
CA ALA A 288 -2.03 41.65 -0.27
C ALA A 288 -2.80 42.82 -0.90
N ALA A 289 -3.51 43.62 -0.09
CA ALA A 289 -4.25 44.79 -0.57
C ALA A 289 -3.34 45.82 -1.25
N LEU A 290 -2.21 46.13 -0.62
CA LEU A 290 -1.25 47.11 -1.14
C LEU A 290 -0.54 46.60 -2.41
N ASP A 291 -0.18 45.32 -2.45
CA ASP A 291 0.46 44.73 -3.63
C ASP A 291 -0.51 44.70 -4.82
N LEU A 292 -1.79 44.35 -4.59
CA LEU A 292 -2.83 44.39 -5.62
C LEU A 292 -3.06 45.82 -6.13
N ALA A 293 -3.14 46.81 -5.22
CA ALA A 293 -3.29 48.21 -5.60
C ALA A 293 -2.09 48.72 -6.41
N ALA A 294 -0.87 48.38 -6.00
CA ALA A 294 0.36 48.72 -6.73
C ALA A 294 0.41 48.07 -8.13
N ALA A 295 -0.20 46.90 -8.29
CA ALA A 295 -0.35 46.21 -9.57
C ALA A 295 -1.51 46.73 -10.44
N GLY A 296 -2.25 47.75 -9.98
CA GLY A 296 -3.31 48.40 -10.74
C GLY A 296 -4.73 47.88 -10.48
N VAL A 297 -4.94 47.05 -9.44
CA VAL A 297 -6.28 46.65 -9.00
C VAL A 297 -6.91 47.78 -8.19
N ASP A 298 -8.17 48.12 -8.48
CA ASP A 298 -8.94 49.08 -7.70
C ASP A 298 -9.39 48.44 -6.38
N VAL A 299 -8.62 48.62 -5.31
CA VAL A 299 -8.95 48.09 -3.99
C VAL A 299 -9.87 49.06 -3.27
N ALA A 300 -11.17 48.78 -3.36
CA ALA A 300 -12.22 49.69 -2.89
C ALA A 300 -12.24 49.86 -1.37
N ALA A 301 -11.99 48.78 -0.61
CA ALA A 301 -11.94 48.83 0.85
C ALA A 301 -11.22 47.62 1.46
N VAL A 302 -10.64 47.82 2.63
CA VAL A 302 -10.21 46.78 3.58
C VAL A 302 -11.18 46.78 4.77
N ALA A 303 -12.00 45.74 4.90
CA ALA A 303 -12.84 45.48 6.07
C ALA A 303 -12.04 44.69 7.11
N ASP A 304 -11.65 45.34 8.21
CA ASP A 304 -10.89 44.71 9.28
C ASP A 304 -11.81 44.39 10.45
N ALA A 305 -11.90 43.11 10.80
CA ALA A 305 -12.71 42.65 11.90
C ALA A 305 -12.22 43.20 13.25
N ARG A 306 -10.96 43.64 13.37
CA ARG A 306 -10.42 44.19 14.61
C ARG A 306 -10.96 45.60 14.85
N PRO A 307 -11.33 45.93 16.10
CA PRO A 307 -11.88 47.26 16.43
C PRO A 307 -10.84 48.38 16.25
N ALA A 308 -9.56 48.06 16.30
CA ALA A 308 -8.46 49.00 16.09
C ALA A 308 -7.48 48.44 15.07
N VAL A 309 -7.11 49.27 14.11
CA VAL A 309 -6.08 48.98 13.10
C VAL A 309 -4.81 49.77 13.47
N PRO A 310 -3.59 49.22 13.31
CA PRO A 310 -2.36 49.97 13.49
C PRO A 310 -2.25 51.19 12.57
N ALA A 311 -1.65 52.29 13.05
CA ALA A 311 -1.50 53.53 12.26
C ALA A 311 -0.74 53.29 10.95
N HIS A 312 0.36 52.54 10.99
CA HIS A 312 1.17 52.26 9.80
C HIS A 312 0.38 51.58 8.67
N TRP A 313 -0.59 50.71 8.99
CA TRP A 313 -1.44 50.09 7.97
C TRP A 313 -2.46 51.08 7.41
N ARG A 314 -3.09 51.89 8.28
CA ARG A 314 -4.00 52.96 7.84
C ARG A 314 -3.30 53.97 6.93
N ASP A 315 -2.11 54.41 7.31
CA ASP A 315 -1.36 55.43 6.57
C ASP A 315 -0.92 54.91 5.20
N ARG A 316 -0.45 53.65 5.13
CA ARG A 316 -0.10 52.99 3.86
C ARG A 316 -1.33 52.80 2.96
N CYS A 317 -2.47 52.36 3.52
CA CYS A 317 -3.71 52.24 2.76
C CYS A 317 -4.21 53.60 2.25
N ALA A 318 -4.19 54.63 3.10
CA ALA A 318 -4.59 55.98 2.72
C ALA A 318 -3.69 56.54 1.60
N ALA A 319 -2.38 56.32 1.66
CA ALA A 319 -1.45 56.69 0.60
C ALA A 319 -1.71 55.95 -0.73
N ALA A 320 -2.25 54.73 -0.66
CA ALA A 320 -2.66 53.95 -1.81
C ALA A 320 -4.11 54.20 -2.25
N GLY A 321 -4.85 55.12 -1.60
CA GLY A 321 -6.24 55.43 -1.92
C GLY A 321 -7.25 54.38 -1.43
N ILE A 322 -6.87 53.52 -0.48
CA ILE A 322 -7.68 52.41 0.02
C ILE A 322 -8.40 52.81 1.32
N GLU A 323 -9.73 52.68 1.33
CA GLU A 323 -10.55 52.88 2.53
C GLU A 323 -10.35 51.73 3.54
N VAL A 324 -10.11 52.06 4.82
CA VAL A 324 -10.00 51.06 5.90
C VAL A 324 -11.21 51.16 6.82
N LEU A 325 -11.92 50.05 7.00
CA LEU A 325 -13.13 49.94 7.82
C LEU A 325 -12.84 49.09 9.07
N PRO A 326 -12.39 49.70 10.19
CA PRO A 326 -12.14 48.97 11.44
C PRO A 326 -13.45 48.47 12.07
N GLY A 327 -13.40 47.30 12.70
CA GLY A 327 -14.55 46.64 13.32
C GLY A 327 -15.61 46.16 12.32
N HIS A 328 -15.29 46.08 11.02
CA HIS A 328 -16.21 45.65 9.97
C HIS A 328 -15.82 44.29 9.40
N ALA A 329 -16.80 43.56 8.89
CA ALA A 329 -16.57 42.34 8.12
C ALA A 329 -17.49 42.32 6.89
N VAL A 330 -17.13 41.52 5.89
CA VAL A 330 -18.09 41.11 4.86
C VAL A 330 -19.08 40.14 5.47
N VAL A 331 -20.37 40.44 5.33
CA VAL A 331 -21.48 39.66 5.91
C VAL A 331 -22.32 38.94 4.86
N SER A 332 -22.31 39.43 3.63
CA SER A 332 -22.90 38.73 2.50
C SER A 332 -22.32 39.17 1.15
N THR A 333 -22.68 38.47 0.06
CA THR A 333 -22.24 38.80 -1.31
C THR A 333 -23.36 38.71 -2.35
N SER A 334 -23.20 39.47 -3.43
CA SER A 334 -24.06 39.44 -4.63
C SER A 334 -23.34 38.76 -5.81
N GLY A 335 -24.11 38.15 -6.72
CA GLY A 335 -23.61 37.48 -7.93
C GLY A 335 -24.19 36.09 -8.14
N HIS A 336 -23.88 35.45 -9.26
CA HIS A 336 -24.18 34.03 -9.53
C HIS A 336 -22.92 33.32 -10.09
N GLU A 337 -22.63 33.53 -11.37
CA GLU A 337 -21.44 32.99 -12.07
C GLU A 337 -20.11 33.59 -11.59
N ARG A 338 -20.18 34.79 -11.02
CA ARG A 338 -19.06 35.50 -10.40
C ARG A 338 -19.62 36.47 -9.36
N ILE A 339 -18.81 36.81 -8.36
CA ILE A 339 -19.13 37.90 -7.44
C ILE A 339 -19.29 39.23 -8.20
N THR A 340 -20.31 40.00 -7.83
CA THR A 340 -20.55 41.36 -8.34
C THR A 340 -20.52 42.43 -7.24
N GLY A 341 -20.55 42.01 -5.98
CA GLY A 341 -20.39 42.92 -4.85
C GLY A 341 -20.29 42.22 -3.51
N ALA A 342 -19.61 42.89 -2.57
CA ALA A 342 -19.48 42.50 -1.18
C ALA A 342 -20.28 43.46 -0.30
N HIS A 343 -20.96 42.93 0.71
CA HIS A 343 -21.72 43.72 1.68
C HIS A 343 -20.96 43.74 3.00
N VAL A 344 -20.52 44.92 3.43
CA VAL A 344 -19.80 45.13 4.69
C VAL A 344 -20.72 45.69 5.76
N ALA A 345 -20.52 45.27 7.00
CA ALA A 345 -21.26 45.80 8.16
C ALA A 345 -20.36 45.80 9.40
N ALA A 346 -20.65 46.70 10.33
CA ALA A 346 -20.01 46.71 11.64
C ALA A 346 -20.36 45.42 12.41
N LEU A 347 -19.34 44.79 12.98
CA LEU A 347 -19.50 43.59 13.80
C LEU A 347 -20.11 43.94 15.17
N PRO A 348 -20.87 43.02 15.79
CA PRO A 348 -21.40 43.23 17.12
C PRO A 348 -20.30 43.41 18.16
N THR A 349 -20.54 44.26 19.16
CA THR A 349 -19.63 44.53 20.29
C THR A 349 -19.74 43.51 21.43
N GLY A 350 -20.65 42.54 21.33
CA GLY A 350 -20.84 41.46 22.33
C GLY A 350 -21.72 40.30 21.82
N PRO A 351 -21.82 39.21 22.60
CA PRO A 351 -22.63 38.03 22.25
C PRO A 351 -24.11 38.39 22.07
N GLY A 352 -24.74 37.92 20.99
CA GLY A 352 -26.15 38.19 20.69
C GLY A 352 -26.46 39.58 20.13
N GLY A 353 -25.45 40.43 19.90
CA GLY A 353 -25.63 41.72 19.23
C GLY A 353 -25.94 41.59 17.74
N ARG A 354 -26.61 42.59 17.17
CA ARG A 354 -26.98 42.62 15.74
C ARG A 354 -25.88 43.27 14.90
N LEU A 355 -25.80 42.88 13.63
CA LEU A 355 -24.96 43.56 12.65
C LEU A 355 -25.38 45.02 12.49
N GLY A 356 -24.40 45.90 12.22
CA GLY A 356 -24.66 47.27 11.78
C GLY A 356 -25.34 47.34 10.40
N PRO A 357 -25.68 48.54 9.92
CA PRO A 357 -26.26 48.70 8.59
C PRO A 357 -25.31 48.19 7.50
N ARG A 358 -25.86 47.45 6.54
CA ARG A 358 -25.10 46.89 5.42
C ARG A 358 -24.76 47.97 4.39
N ARG A 359 -23.50 48.06 4.00
CA ARG A 359 -23.01 48.85 2.86
C ARG A 359 -22.57 47.91 1.74
N GLY A 360 -23.21 48.01 0.58
CA GLY A 360 -22.81 47.27 -0.62
C GLY A 360 -21.66 47.96 -1.35
N ILE A 361 -20.64 47.20 -1.73
CA ILE A 361 -19.48 47.66 -2.51
C ILE A 361 -19.38 46.77 -3.75
N HIS A 362 -19.42 47.37 -4.94
CA HIS A 362 -19.22 46.64 -6.19
C HIS A 362 -17.78 46.12 -6.30
N CYS A 363 -17.60 44.85 -6.62
CA CYS A 363 -16.30 44.20 -6.78
C CYS A 363 -16.42 42.90 -7.59
N ASP A 364 -15.35 42.54 -8.30
CA ASP A 364 -15.23 41.29 -9.06
C ASP A 364 -14.22 40.31 -8.42
N LEU A 365 -13.59 40.74 -7.31
CA LEU A 365 -12.67 39.99 -6.47
C LEU A 365 -12.96 40.30 -4.99
N LEU A 366 -13.08 39.25 -4.16
CA LEU A 366 -13.11 39.35 -2.71
C LEU A 366 -11.97 38.51 -2.13
N CYS A 367 -11.00 39.18 -1.51
CA CYS A 367 -9.89 38.54 -0.81
C CYS A 367 -10.24 38.36 0.67
N VAL A 368 -10.11 37.15 1.20
CA VAL A 368 -10.48 36.83 2.59
C VAL A 368 -9.27 36.32 3.38
N SER A 369 -9.05 36.88 4.56
CA SER A 369 -8.05 36.41 5.53
C SER A 369 -8.67 36.24 6.93
N GLY A 370 -9.06 35.02 7.25
CA GLY A 370 -9.57 34.61 8.57
C GLY A 370 -8.50 34.20 9.57
N GLY A 371 -7.21 34.29 9.21
CA GLY A 371 -6.06 33.87 10.00
C GLY A 371 -5.30 32.71 9.38
N TRP A 372 -4.42 32.10 10.16
CA TRP A 372 -3.50 31.05 9.70
C TRP A 372 -3.67 29.76 10.50
N ASN A 373 -3.61 28.62 9.81
CA ASN A 373 -3.60 27.29 10.38
C ASN A 373 -2.24 26.63 10.09
N PRO A 374 -1.36 26.47 11.09
CA PRO A 374 -0.13 25.69 10.94
C PRO A 374 -0.39 24.29 10.34
N VAL A 375 0.49 23.87 9.42
CA VAL A 375 0.38 22.56 8.72
C VAL A 375 0.97 21.46 9.61
N LEU A 376 0.16 20.96 10.55
CA LEU A 376 0.58 20.02 11.61
C LEU A 376 0.34 18.54 11.31
N GLN A 377 -0.06 18.20 10.08
CA GLN A 377 -0.48 16.85 9.71
C GLN A 377 0.61 15.81 9.99
N LEU A 378 1.85 16.05 9.52
CA LEU A 378 2.96 15.12 9.74
C LEU A 378 3.37 15.04 11.21
N PHE A 379 3.32 16.16 11.94
CA PHE A 379 3.61 16.20 13.37
C PHE A 379 2.59 15.37 14.18
N ALA A 380 1.30 15.51 13.86
CA ALA A 380 0.25 14.72 14.48
C ALA A 380 0.33 13.23 14.11
N GLN A 381 0.73 12.88 12.89
CA GLN A 381 0.99 11.49 12.48
C GLN A 381 2.15 10.88 13.27
N ALA A 382 3.15 11.67 13.64
CA ALA A 382 4.22 11.31 14.58
C ALA A 382 3.77 11.27 16.05
N ARG A 383 2.45 11.22 16.32
CA ARG A 383 1.83 11.28 17.66
C ARG A 383 2.17 12.55 18.45
N GLY A 384 2.45 13.65 17.75
CA GLY A 384 2.66 14.96 18.36
C GLY A 384 1.35 15.54 18.93
N GLU A 385 1.43 16.09 20.14
CA GLU A 385 0.33 16.77 20.81
C GLU A 385 0.00 18.11 20.14
N LEU A 386 -1.27 18.39 19.88
CA LEU A 386 -1.69 19.68 19.32
C LEU A 386 -2.32 20.55 20.41
N ARG A 387 -1.76 21.74 20.61
CA ARG A 387 -2.27 22.72 21.58
C ARG A 387 -2.95 23.86 20.84
N TYR A 388 -4.09 24.33 21.35
CA TYR A 388 -4.69 25.56 20.85
C TYR A 388 -4.05 26.78 21.49
N ASP A 389 -3.66 27.77 20.67
CA ASP A 389 -3.11 29.03 21.11
C ASP A 389 -4.10 30.16 20.82
N GLU A 390 -4.73 30.67 21.89
CA GLU A 390 -5.75 31.72 21.82
C GLU A 390 -5.19 33.03 21.25
N THR A 391 -3.89 33.31 21.47
CA THR A 391 -3.26 34.55 20.99
C THR A 391 -3.05 34.56 19.48
N LEU A 392 -2.82 33.37 18.90
CA LEU A 392 -2.69 33.17 17.46
C LEU A 392 -4.03 32.77 16.81
N ALA A 393 -5.03 32.44 17.63
CA ALA A 393 -6.27 31.79 17.23
C ALA A 393 -6.01 30.56 16.34
N ALA A 394 -5.06 29.68 16.72
CA ALA A 394 -4.61 28.56 15.90
C ALA A 394 -4.13 27.38 16.74
N PHE A 395 -4.18 26.16 16.18
CA PHE A 395 -3.48 25.02 16.75
C PHE A 395 -1.98 25.10 16.43
N VAL A 396 -1.14 24.78 17.40
CA VAL A 396 0.34 24.80 17.33
C VAL A 396 0.88 23.48 17.90
N PRO A 397 2.13 23.08 17.55
CA PRO A 397 2.69 21.83 18.05
C PRO A 397 3.02 21.93 19.54
N GLY A 398 2.80 20.82 20.25
CA GLY A 398 3.20 20.58 21.63
C GLY A 398 4.39 19.62 21.69
N ARG A 399 4.31 18.62 22.56
CA ARG A 399 5.36 17.58 22.67
C ARG A 399 5.15 16.47 21.65
N ALA A 400 6.23 15.85 21.20
CA ALA A 400 6.18 14.62 20.40
C ALA A 400 7.10 13.54 20.99
N PRO A 401 6.71 12.26 20.89
CA PRO A 401 7.57 11.15 21.31
C PRO A 401 8.70 10.87 20.31
N GLU A 402 8.49 11.19 19.02
CA GLU A 402 9.48 11.02 17.97
C GLU A 402 10.53 12.15 17.98
N ALA A 403 11.70 11.89 17.39
CA ALA A 403 12.78 12.88 17.26
C ALA A 403 12.51 13.86 16.10
N VAL A 404 11.49 14.71 16.30
CA VAL A 404 10.98 15.69 15.34
C VAL A 404 10.98 17.10 15.93
N LEU A 405 11.46 18.05 15.13
CA LEU A 405 11.41 19.49 15.41
C LEU A 405 10.43 20.15 14.43
N VAL A 406 9.77 21.23 14.86
CA VAL A 406 8.88 22.03 14.01
C VAL A 406 9.40 23.46 13.98
N ALA A 407 9.47 24.09 12.79
CA ALA A 407 10.02 25.43 12.63
C ALA A 407 9.20 26.31 11.68
N GLY A 408 9.24 27.63 11.91
CA GLY A 408 8.58 28.64 11.11
C GLY A 408 7.08 28.71 11.35
N ALA A 409 6.31 29.02 10.30
CA ALA A 409 4.86 29.14 10.41
C ALA A 409 4.17 27.86 10.89
N ALA A 410 4.79 26.68 10.69
CA ALA A 410 4.32 25.42 11.27
C ALA A 410 4.39 25.41 12.81
N ASN A 411 5.28 26.20 13.41
CA ASN A 411 5.38 26.41 14.87
C ASN A 411 4.66 27.68 15.35
N GLY A 412 3.82 28.29 14.51
CA GLY A 412 3.10 29.54 14.83
C GLY A 412 3.95 30.81 14.71
N ARG A 413 5.14 30.75 14.09
CA ARG A 413 5.95 31.94 13.75
C ARG A 413 5.60 32.42 12.35
N PHE A 414 4.75 33.45 12.24
CA PHE A 414 4.26 33.91 10.93
C PHE A 414 5.14 34.97 10.26
N GLY A 415 6.05 35.63 11.00
CA GLY A 415 7.01 36.59 10.43
C GLY A 415 8.18 35.90 9.75
N THR A 416 8.68 36.49 8.66
CA THR A 416 9.75 35.89 7.85
C THR A 416 11.08 35.82 8.60
N ALA A 417 11.44 36.86 9.36
CA ALA A 417 12.65 36.89 10.18
C ALA A 417 12.66 35.76 11.23
N ASP A 418 11.53 35.57 11.91
CA ASP A 418 11.37 34.52 12.92
C ASP A 418 11.46 33.12 12.28
N CYS A 419 10.86 32.93 11.09
CA CYS A 419 10.97 31.68 10.35
C CYS A 419 12.42 31.32 10.02
N LEU A 420 13.19 32.28 9.50
CA LEU A 420 14.60 32.10 9.17
C LEU A 420 15.43 31.72 10.41
N ALA A 421 15.26 32.46 11.50
CA ALA A 421 16.01 32.25 12.73
C ALA A 421 15.65 30.93 13.44
N GLU A 422 14.37 30.57 13.48
CA GLU A 422 13.93 29.28 14.03
C GLU A 422 14.35 28.10 13.15
N GLY A 423 14.28 28.24 11.82
CA GLY A 423 14.77 27.25 10.87
C GLY A 423 16.25 26.93 11.07
N ALA A 424 17.11 27.95 11.12
CA ALA A 424 18.54 27.76 11.36
C ALA A 424 18.82 27.02 12.68
N ARG A 425 18.16 27.43 13.77
CA ARG A 425 18.28 26.76 15.08
C ARG A 425 17.84 25.30 15.03
N ALA A 426 16.71 25.00 14.38
CA ALA A 426 16.22 23.63 14.24
C ALA A 426 17.16 22.76 13.40
N GLY A 427 17.76 23.31 12.34
CA GLY A 427 18.78 22.62 11.54
C GLY A 427 20.04 22.29 12.34
N GLU A 428 20.53 23.26 13.12
CA GLU A 428 21.67 23.05 14.02
C GLU A 428 21.39 21.99 15.09
N GLU A 429 20.23 22.08 15.75
CA GLU A 429 19.81 21.14 16.78
C GLU A 429 19.65 19.73 16.22
N ALA A 430 19.01 19.57 15.06
CA ALA A 430 18.86 18.29 14.40
C ALA A 430 20.23 17.69 14.03
N ALA A 431 21.13 18.46 13.40
CA ALA A 431 22.45 17.97 13.04
C ALA A 431 23.28 17.58 14.28
N ARG A 432 23.26 18.41 15.33
CA ARG A 432 23.93 18.13 16.61
C ARG A 432 23.39 16.85 17.25
N ALA A 433 22.07 16.72 17.33
CA ALA A 433 21.42 15.55 17.90
C ALA A 433 21.62 14.29 17.05
N ALA A 434 21.95 14.42 15.76
CA ALA A 434 22.35 13.31 14.88
C ALA A 434 23.84 12.93 14.99
N GLY A 435 24.64 13.71 15.75
CA GLY A 435 26.04 13.44 16.06
C GLY A 435 27.06 14.35 15.36
N PHE A 436 26.62 15.42 14.70
CA PHE A 436 27.49 16.32 13.94
C PHE A 436 27.91 17.55 14.76
N ARG A 437 29.14 18.03 14.54
CA ARG A 437 29.63 19.27 15.16
C ARG A 437 29.03 20.49 14.43
N PRO A 438 28.91 21.66 15.09
CA PRO A 438 28.47 22.88 14.43
C PRO A 438 29.29 23.18 13.18
N GLY A 439 28.60 23.53 12.10
CA GLY A 439 29.19 23.92 10.82
C GLY A 439 29.47 25.42 10.72
N ALA A 440 29.85 25.88 9.53
CA ALA A 440 29.99 27.32 9.27
C ALA A 440 28.64 28.05 9.41
N PRO A 441 28.59 29.22 10.06
CA PRO A 441 27.33 29.92 10.35
C PRO A 441 26.64 30.38 9.06
N VAL A 442 25.33 30.18 8.97
CA VAL A 442 24.50 30.68 7.87
C VAL A 442 24.18 32.16 8.09
N ARG A 443 24.50 33.01 7.11
CA ARG A 443 24.06 34.41 7.11
C ARG A 443 22.61 34.46 6.64
N LEU A 444 21.72 34.84 7.54
CA LEU A 444 20.30 35.02 7.25
C LEU A 444 20.06 36.42 6.67
N PRO A 445 19.15 36.58 5.69
CA PRO A 445 18.81 37.88 5.12
C PRO A 445 17.99 38.71 6.11
N GLU A 446 18.07 40.04 5.99
CA GLU A 446 17.20 40.94 6.77
C GLU A 446 15.79 40.94 6.15
N ALA A 447 14.77 40.62 6.95
CA ALA A 447 13.37 40.76 6.56
C ALA A 447 12.76 41.97 7.27
N ARG A 448 12.32 42.96 6.49
CA ARG A 448 11.73 44.21 7.00
C ARG A 448 10.21 44.12 7.01
N GLU A 449 9.67 43.52 8.06
CA GLU A 449 8.23 43.42 8.30
C GLU A 449 7.85 44.25 9.54
N PRO A 450 6.71 44.97 9.51
CA PRO A 450 6.15 45.55 10.73
C PRO A 450 5.87 44.46 11.77
N ALA A 451 5.99 44.81 13.05
CA ALA A 451 5.61 43.91 14.13
C ALA A 451 4.13 43.49 13.96
N ALA A 452 3.89 42.19 13.89
CA ALA A 452 2.55 41.64 13.73
C ALA A 452 1.68 41.96 14.95
N THR A 453 0.43 42.34 14.72
CA THR A 453 -0.58 42.51 15.76
C THR A 453 -1.44 41.27 15.93
N ALA A 454 -2.01 41.11 17.13
CA ALA A 454 -2.82 39.94 17.44
C ALA A 454 -4.03 39.82 16.49
N PRO A 455 -4.30 38.62 15.94
CA PRO A 455 -5.49 38.38 15.14
C PRO A 455 -6.76 38.44 16.01
N ARG A 456 -7.90 38.75 15.39
CA ARG A 456 -9.22 38.53 15.99
C ARG A 456 -9.74 37.14 15.59
N ALA A 457 -10.04 36.28 16.55
CA ALA A 457 -10.77 35.05 16.26
C ALA A 457 -12.18 35.39 15.71
N LEU A 458 -12.43 35.01 14.46
CA LEU A 458 -13.72 35.17 13.79
C LEU A 458 -13.98 33.93 12.95
N TRP A 459 -14.90 33.07 13.40
CA TRP A 459 -15.24 31.81 12.72
C TRP A 459 -16.45 31.98 11.81
N SER A 460 -17.48 32.65 12.29
CA SER A 460 -18.69 32.96 11.53
C SER A 460 -19.22 34.35 11.87
N VAL A 461 -19.93 34.96 10.92
CA VAL A 461 -20.74 36.17 11.17
C VAL A 461 -22.23 35.81 11.17
N PRO A 462 -23.08 36.53 11.93
CA PRO A 462 -24.52 36.33 11.87
C PRO A 462 -25.07 36.45 10.45
N ASP A 463 -26.03 35.59 10.09
CA ASP A 463 -26.74 35.72 8.81
C ASP A 463 -27.61 36.98 8.84
N PRO A 464 -27.51 37.90 7.84
CA PRO A 464 -28.37 39.07 7.77
C PRO A 464 -29.88 38.77 7.66
N GLY A 465 -30.27 37.55 7.22
CA GLY A 465 -31.66 37.07 7.31
C GLY A 465 -32.60 37.55 6.20
N ASP A 466 -32.07 38.20 5.17
CA ASP A 466 -32.88 38.82 4.10
C ASP A 466 -33.46 37.82 3.08
N ASP A 467 -32.88 36.61 2.98
CA ASP A 467 -33.40 35.49 2.16
C ASP A 467 -32.81 34.12 2.61
N PRO A 468 -33.50 33.39 3.52
CA PRO A 468 -33.02 32.12 4.08
C PRO A 468 -32.84 30.99 3.06
N GLY A 469 -33.36 31.14 1.84
CA GLY A 469 -33.33 30.12 0.78
C GLY A 469 -32.27 30.34 -0.30
N ARG A 470 -31.68 31.54 -0.41
CA ARG A 470 -30.69 31.89 -1.45
C ARG A 470 -29.27 32.09 -0.95
N HIS A 471 -29.07 32.30 0.34
CA HIS A 471 -27.75 32.59 0.91
C HIS A 471 -27.29 31.51 1.88
N PHE A 472 -26.23 30.80 1.51
CA PHE A 472 -25.63 29.74 2.32
C PHE A 472 -24.37 30.24 3.02
N GLN A 473 -24.18 29.79 4.26
CA GLN A 473 -22.99 30.03 5.07
C GLN A 473 -22.09 28.78 5.03
N PHE A 474 -21.23 28.65 4.02
CA PHE A 474 -20.43 27.45 3.83
C PHE A 474 -19.26 27.37 4.80
N VAL A 475 -19.13 26.20 5.42
CA VAL A 475 -17.99 25.83 6.28
C VAL A 475 -17.01 24.96 5.50
N ASP A 476 -17.54 24.01 4.74
CA ASP A 476 -16.76 23.15 3.85
C ASP A 476 -17.26 23.31 2.42
N LEU A 477 -16.44 24.00 1.63
CA LEU A 477 -16.77 24.37 0.26
C LEU A 477 -16.96 23.12 -0.62
N GLN A 478 -16.11 22.12 -0.49
CA GLN A 478 -16.13 20.94 -1.35
C GLN A 478 -17.24 19.96 -0.99
N ARG A 479 -17.66 19.93 0.28
CA ARG A 479 -18.76 19.09 0.77
C ARG A 479 -20.13 19.77 0.68
N ASP A 480 -20.19 21.01 0.22
CA ASP A 480 -21.38 21.86 0.28
C ASP A 480 -21.98 21.95 1.69
N ALA A 481 -21.17 21.82 2.74
CA ALA A 481 -21.63 21.77 4.12
C ALA A 481 -21.57 23.16 4.77
N THR A 482 -22.61 23.47 5.56
CA THR A 482 -22.91 24.81 6.04
C THR A 482 -22.99 24.90 7.56
N VAL A 483 -23.08 26.13 8.09
CA VAL A 483 -23.37 26.37 9.52
C VAL A 483 -24.68 25.70 9.93
N ALA A 484 -25.70 25.72 9.06
CA ALA A 484 -26.99 25.07 9.33
C ALA A 484 -26.85 23.55 9.54
N ASP A 485 -25.94 22.89 8.80
CA ASP A 485 -25.66 21.46 8.97
C ASP A 485 -25.00 21.18 10.34
N ILE A 486 -24.08 22.04 10.80
CA ILE A 486 -23.47 21.95 12.14
C ILE A 486 -24.53 22.17 13.23
N VAL A 487 -25.35 23.21 13.11
CA VAL A 487 -26.44 23.49 14.05
C VAL A 487 -27.39 22.30 14.13
N ARG A 488 -27.72 21.68 12.99
CA ARG A 488 -28.54 20.46 12.95
C ARG A 488 -27.87 19.30 13.69
N ALA A 489 -26.58 19.07 13.51
CA ALA A 489 -25.83 18.02 14.22
C ALA A 489 -25.85 18.26 15.74
N VAL A 490 -25.60 19.49 16.18
CA VAL A 490 -25.63 19.86 17.60
C VAL A 490 -27.04 19.71 18.20
N ARG A 491 -28.08 20.13 17.48
CA ARG A 491 -29.48 19.93 17.88
C ARG A 491 -29.86 18.46 17.99
N ALA A 492 -29.24 17.59 17.18
CA ALA A 492 -29.40 16.13 17.28
C ALA A 492 -28.66 15.51 18.49
N GLY A 493 -28.07 16.32 19.38
CA GLY A 493 -27.40 15.88 20.60
C GLY A 493 -25.88 15.67 20.47
N MET A 494 -25.30 15.92 19.29
CA MET A 494 -23.87 15.76 19.09
C MET A 494 -23.09 16.90 19.77
N ARG A 495 -21.98 16.55 20.41
CA ARG A 495 -21.08 17.51 21.11
C ARG A 495 -19.62 17.35 20.72
N SER A 496 -19.20 16.12 20.41
CA SER A 496 -17.85 15.84 19.91
C SER A 496 -17.68 16.35 18.48
N VAL A 497 -16.55 16.99 18.19
CA VAL A 497 -16.16 17.42 16.83
C VAL A 497 -16.09 16.24 15.85
N GLU A 498 -15.76 15.03 16.35
CA GLU A 498 -15.74 13.80 15.57
C GLU A 498 -17.16 13.34 15.16
N HIS A 499 -18.17 13.57 16.01
CA HIS A 499 -19.58 13.31 15.64
C HIS A 499 -20.09 14.33 14.63
N VAL A 500 -19.80 15.62 14.84
CA VAL A 500 -20.18 16.68 13.88
C VAL A 500 -19.53 16.42 12.52
N LYS A 501 -18.24 16.05 12.47
CA LYS A 501 -17.54 15.62 11.26
C LYS A 501 -18.28 14.50 10.53
N ARG A 502 -18.64 13.42 11.24
CA ARG A 502 -19.32 12.25 10.63
C ARG A 502 -20.73 12.57 10.15
N TYR A 503 -21.48 13.37 10.90
CA TYR A 503 -22.86 13.73 10.57
C TYR A 503 -22.94 14.69 9.37
N THR A 504 -22.05 15.69 9.33
CA THR A 504 -22.04 16.74 8.30
C THR A 504 -21.17 16.39 7.09
N THR A 505 -20.25 15.42 7.25
CA THR A 505 -19.17 15.09 6.31
C THR A 505 -18.11 16.17 6.11
N ILE A 506 -18.09 17.22 6.94
CA ILE A 506 -17.06 18.28 6.89
C ILE A 506 -15.65 17.69 7.11
N GLY A 507 -14.68 18.11 6.30
CA GLY A 507 -13.30 17.66 6.39
C GLY A 507 -13.06 16.23 5.88
N THR A 508 -13.98 15.69 5.06
CA THR A 508 -13.87 14.35 4.45
C THR A 508 -13.65 14.37 2.94
N ALA A 509 -13.54 15.55 2.32
CA ALA A 509 -13.24 15.72 0.90
C ALA A 509 -11.76 15.44 0.55
N HIS A 510 -11.38 15.62 -0.72
CA HIS A 510 -10.00 15.38 -1.21
C HIS A 510 -8.96 16.26 -0.52
N ASP A 511 -9.36 17.45 -0.08
CA ASP A 511 -8.53 18.44 0.62
C ASP A 511 -8.33 18.08 2.10
N GLN A 512 -9.11 17.12 2.64
CA GLN A 512 -9.07 16.65 4.03
C GLN A 512 -9.21 17.79 5.06
N GLY A 513 -10.03 18.78 4.73
CA GLY A 513 -10.35 19.89 5.63
C GLY A 513 -9.20 20.87 5.89
N LYS A 514 -8.26 21.01 4.95
CA LYS A 514 -7.16 22.01 5.03
C LYS A 514 -7.69 23.44 5.24
N THR A 515 -8.84 23.77 4.65
CA THR A 515 -9.51 25.08 4.83
C THR A 515 -10.74 25.01 5.75
N SER A 516 -11.41 23.85 5.85
CA SER A 516 -12.66 23.71 6.60
C SER A 516 -12.52 23.19 8.03
N GLY A 517 -11.43 22.48 8.36
CA GLY A 517 -11.32 21.74 9.64
C GLY A 517 -11.35 22.64 10.87
N VAL A 518 -10.38 23.56 11.00
CA VAL A 518 -10.34 24.52 12.12
C VAL A 518 -11.55 25.46 12.10
N LEU A 519 -11.99 25.84 10.90
CA LEU A 519 -13.19 26.68 10.72
C LEU A 519 -14.43 26.01 11.31
N ALA A 520 -14.61 24.71 11.06
CA ALA A 520 -15.70 23.93 11.61
C ALA A 520 -15.64 23.79 13.13
N ILE A 521 -14.44 23.59 13.70
CA ILE A 521 -14.25 23.57 15.15
C ILE A 521 -14.63 24.92 15.75
N GLY A 522 -14.23 26.03 15.10
CA GLY A 522 -14.62 27.39 15.49
C GLY A 522 -16.14 27.62 15.47
N VAL A 523 -16.83 27.17 14.41
CA VAL A 523 -18.29 27.27 14.35
C VAL A 523 -18.97 26.37 15.40
N VAL A 524 -18.46 25.16 15.65
CA VAL A 524 -18.95 24.30 16.74
C VAL A 524 -18.74 24.96 18.10
N SER A 525 -17.61 25.64 18.29
CA SER A 525 -17.29 26.43 19.48
C SER A 525 -18.32 27.54 19.69
N ASP A 526 -18.61 28.34 18.66
CA ASP A 526 -19.63 29.39 18.69
C ASP A 526 -21.02 28.83 19.03
N VAL A 527 -21.42 27.72 18.40
CA VAL A 527 -22.75 27.11 18.58
C VAL A 527 -22.91 26.45 19.96
N LEU A 528 -21.85 25.86 20.52
CA LEU A 528 -21.88 25.20 21.83
C LEU A 528 -21.56 26.15 23.00
N GLY A 529 -21.02 27.34 22.72
CA GLY A 529 -20.52 28.25 23.76
C GLY A 529 -19.32 27.70 24.54
N ARG A 530 -18.46 26.90 23.88
CA ARG A 530 -17.28 26.26 24.50
C ARG A 530 -15.99 26.70 23.80
N PRO A 531 -14.90 26.98 24.52
CA PRO A 531 -13.62 27.36 23.90
C PRO A 531 -13.09 26.30 22.92
N VAL A 532 -12.46 26.73 21.83
CA VAL A 532 -11.88 25.84 20.80
C VAL A 532 -10.89 24.84 21.41
N GLY A 533 -10.06 25.29 22.37
CA GLY A 533 -9.08 24.44 23.04
C GLY A 533 -9.69 23.23 23.77
N GLU A 534 -10.93 23.31 24.25
CA GLU A 534 -11.61 22.20 24.92
C GLU A 534 -12.26 21.18 23.97
N LEU A 535 -12.50 21.59 22.71
CA LEU A 535 -13.12 20.72 21.71
C LEU A 535 -12.12 19.75 21.08
N GLY A 536 -10.84 20.09 21.14
CA GLY A 536 -9.74 19.32 20.56
C GLY A 536 -9.68 19.40 19.04
N ALA A 537 -8.53 19.01 18.48
CA ALA A 537 -8.37 18.85 17.04
C ALA A 537 -8.94 17.51 16.57
N VAL A 538 -9.38 17.44 15.30
CA VAL A 538 -9.72 16.17 14.65
C VAL A 538 -8.46 15.36 14.35
N SER A 539 -8.60 14.04 14.31
CA SER A 539 -7.47 13.15 14.02
C SER A 539 -6.91 13.39 12.61
N PHE A 540 -5.59 13.58 12.50
CA PHE A 540 -4.87 13.62 11.23
C PHE A 540 -4.36 12.23 10.83
N ARG A 541 -4.47 11.88 9.54
CA ARG A 541 -4.06 10.58 9.00
C ARG A 541 -3.23 10.76 7.73
N PRO A 542 -2.30 9.85 7.42
CA PRO A 542 -1.73 9.79 6.09
C PRO A 542 -2.81 9.32 5.07
N PRO A 543 -2.69 9.72 3.80
CA PRO A 543 -1.66 10.60 3.25
C PRO A 543 -2.04 12.11 3.36
N TYR A 544 -1.05 13.02 3.44
CA TYR A 544 -1.27 14.48 3.45
C TYR A 544 -2.02 15.01 2.22
N ILE A 545 -1.67 14.46 1.05
CA ILE A 545 -2.41 14.60 -0.22
C ILE A 545 -2.74 13.21 -0.76
N PRO A 546 -3.76 13.04 -1.61
CA PRO A 546 -4.02 11.78 -2.29
C PRO A 546 -2.78 11.26 -3.05
N VAL A 547 -2.54 9.95 -2.98
CA VAL A 547 -1.47 9.26 -3.72
C VAL A 547 -2.11 8.19 -4.61
N GLY A 548 -1.75 8.17 -5.89
CA GLY A 548 -2.26 7.17 -6.83
C GLY A 548 -1.89 5.74 -6.42
N PHE A 549 -2.85 4.81 -6.50
CA PHE A 549 -2.60 3.38 -6.23
C PHE A 549 -1.52 2.80 -7.17
N ALA A 550 -1.48 3.34 -8.39
CA ALA A 550 -0.35 3.39 -9.33
C ALA A 550 1.03 3.38 -8.66
N ALA A 551 1.25 4.46 -7.94
CA ALA A 551 2.52 4.82 -7.34
C ALA A 551 2.87 3.95 -6.15
N LEU A 552 1.90 3.66 -5.28
CA LEU A 552 2.14 2.90 -4.04
C LEU A 552 2.62 1.48 -4.31
N ALA A 553 2.07 0.79 -5.32
CA ALA A 553 2.54 -0.55 -5.66
C ALA A 553 3.79 -0.55 -6.57
N GLY A 554 4.20 0.60 -7.13
CA GLY A 554 5.44 0.74 -7.89
C GLY A 554 5.61 -0.34 -8.96
N ARG A 555 6.62 -1.21 -8.76
CA ARG A 555 7.00 -2.29 -9.69
C ARG A 555 6.41 -3.65 -9.33
N ASP A 556 5.67 -3.78 -8.23
CA ASP A 556 5.06 -5.04 -7.75
C ASP A 556 3.80 -5.36 -8.57
N ARG A 557 4.00 -5.60 -9.87
CA ARG A 557 2.97 -5.68 -10.92
C ARG A 557 3.31 -6.78 -11.92
N GLY A 558 2.29 -7.36 -12.54
CA GLY A 558 2.48 -8.40 -13.56
C GLY A 558 3.31 -9.56 -13.02
N HIS A 559 4.34 -9.97 -13.76
CA HIS A 559 5.24 -11.06 -13.33
C HIS A 559 6.15 -10.70 -12.15
N LEU A 560 6.23 -9.42 -11.75
CA LEU A 560 6.97 -8.97 -10.57
C LEU A 560 6.08 -8.84 -9.32
N HIS A 561 4.78 -9.13 -9.42
CA HIS A 561 3.86 -9.05 -8.29
C HIS A 561 4.23 -10.03 -7.17
N ALA A 562 4.64 -11.24 -7.56
CA ALA A 562 5.18 -12.26 -6.68
C ALA A 562 6.34 -12.97 -7.41
N PRO A 563 7.35 -13.48 -6.67
CA PRO A 563 8.40 -14.28 -7.26
C PRO A 563 7.84 -15.49 -8.02
N VAL A 564 8.48 -15.82 -9.16
CA VAL A 564 8.20 -17.05 -9.91
C VAL A 564 9.41 -17.95 -9.79
N ARG A 565 9.28 -19.04 -9.04
CA ARG A 565 10.33 -20.05 -8.86
C ARG A 565 10.20 -21.13 -9.93
N VAL A 566 11.32 -21.48 -10.54
CA VAL A 566 11.42 -22.50 -11.58
C VAL A 566 12.59 -23.44 -11.32
N THR A 567 12.45 -24.72 -11.64
CA THR A 567 13.51 -25.71 -11.42
C THR A 567 14.59 -25.63 -12.50
N ALA A 568 15.72 -26.31 -12.28
CA ALA A 568 16.79 -26.41 -13.29
C ALA A 568 16.35 -27.11 -14.60
N MET A 569 15.19 -27.79 -14.58
CA MET A 569 14.63 -28.50 -15.74
C MET A 569 13.49 -27.70 -16.42
N HIS A 570 13.18 -26.49 -15.96
CA HIS A 570 12.03 -25.72 -16.45
C HIS A 570 12.03 -25.52 -17.97
N ASP A 571 13.17 -25.16 -18.58
CA ASP A 571 13.28 -25.00 -20.04
C ASP A 571 12.94 -26.29 -20.79
N ARG A 572 13.23 -27.47 -20.22
CA ARG A 572 12.85 -28.76 -20.81
C ARG A 572 11.36 -29.00 -20.71
N HIS A 573 10.74 -28.61 -19.60
CA HIS A 573 9.29 -28.70 -19.41
C HIS A 573 8.56 -27.82 -20.42
N VAL A 574 9.00 -26.56 -20.58
CA VAL A 574 8.45 -25.62 -21.58
C VAL A 574 8.63 -26.17 -23.00
N ALA A 575 9.84 -26.65 -23.35
CA ALA A 575 10.12 -27.21 -24.67
C ALA A 575 9.30 -28.47 -24.98
N ALA A 576 8.96 -29.27 -23.95
CA ALA A 576 8.10 -30.44 -24.06
C ALA A 576 6.60 -30.10 -24.11
N GLY A 577 6.22 -28.83 -24.03
CA GLY A 577 4.82 -28.39 -24.07
C GLY A 577 4.06 -28.64 -22.77
N ALA A 578 4.77 -28.76 -21.63
CA ALA A 578 4.14 -28.93 -20.32
C ALA A 578 3.14 -27.80 -20.03
N ARG A 579 2.01 -28.16 -19.44
CA ARG A 579 1.15 -27.20 -18.73
C ARG A 579 1.69 -27.07 -17.31
N PHE A 580 1.52 -25.90 -16.70
CA PHE A 580 2.05 -25.63 -15.36
C PHE A 580 0.92 -25.30 -14.38
N GLU A 581 1.08 -25.77 -13.15
CA GLU A 581 0.32 -25.34 -11.99
C GLU A 581 1.19 -24.43 -11.10
N ASP A 582 0.53 -23.60 -10.30
CA ASP A 582 1.16 -22.77 -9.28
C ASP A 582 1.10 -23.49 -7.93
N VAL A 583 2.26 -23.96 -7.44
CA VAL A 583 2.40 -24.58 -6.11
C VAL A 583 3.18 -23.64 -5.21
N GLY A 584 2.46 -22.77 -4.50
CA GLY A 584 3.06 -21.59 -3.89
C GLY A 584 3.67 -20.71 -4.98
N GLU A 585 4.96 -20.38 -4.84
CA GLU A 585 5.69 -19.60 -5.85
C GLU A 585 6.27 -20.46 -6.99
N TRP A 586 6.16 -21.80 -6.93
CA TRP A 586 6.75 -22.69 -7.92
C TRP A 586 5.84 -22.91 -9.13
N LYS A 587 6.43 -22.82 -10.33
CA LYS A 587 5.83 -23.37 -11.56
C LYS A 587 6.21 -24.84 -11.70
N ARG A 588 5.28 -25.74 -11.37
CA ARG A 588 5.47 -27.19 -11.52
C ARG A 588 4.75 -27.70 -12.78
N PRO A 589 5.33 -28.65 -13.52
CA PRO A 589 4.61 -29.31 -14.60
C PRO A 589 3.36 -29.99 -14.05
N TRP A 590 2.20 -29.58 -14.56
CA TRP A 590 0.89 -30.12 -14.21
C TRP A 590 0.62 -31.43 -14.95
N PHE A 591 0.81 -31.41 -16.27
CA PHE A 591 0.77 -32.58 -17.17
C PHE A 591 1.45 -32.24 -18.51
N TYR A 592 1.73 -33.25 -19.34
CA TYR A 592 2.43 -33.13 -20.63
C TYR A 592 1.53 -33.61 -21.77
N PRO A 593 0.68 -32.73 -22.34
CA PRO A 593 -0.23 -33.13 -23.41
C PRO A 593 0.52 -33.42 -24.72
N ARG A 594 0.10 -34.46 -25.43
CA ARG A 594 0.42 -34.63 -26.85
C ARG A 594 -0.57 -33.84 -27.69
N ARG A 595 -0.23 -33.61 -28.97
CA ARG A 595 -1.11 -32.91 -29.91
C ARG A 595 -2.50 -33.58 -29.96
N GLY A 596 -3.53 -32.81 -29.62
CA GLY A 596 -4.93 -33.26 -29.64
C GLY A 596 -5.42 -33.92 -28.34
N GLU A 597 -4.57 -34.07 -27.32
CA GLU A 597 -5.00 -34.52 -26.00
C GLU A 597 -5.49 -33.34 -25.15
N ASP A 598 -6.60 -33.55 -24.44
CA ASP A 598 -6.96 -32.74 -23.29
C ASP A 598 -6.22 -33.24 -22.03
N MET A 599 -6.51 -32.63 -20.87
CA MET A 599 -5.90 -33.01 -19.61
C MET A 599 -6.18 -34.46 -19.25
N ASP A 600 -7.45 -34.88 -19.30
CA ASP A 600 -7.87 -36.24 -18.93
C ASP A 600 -7.16 -37.31 -19.77
N ALA A 601 -7.10 -37.14 -21.09
CA ALA A 601 -6.41 -38.07 -21.98
C ALA A 601 -4.91 -38.15 -21.71
N ALA A 602 -4.26 -36.99 -21.51
CA ALA A 602 -2.84 -36.90 -21.20
C ALA A 602 -2.52 -37.58 -19.86
N VAL A 603 -3.25 -37.25 -18.80
CA VAL A 603 -3.08 -37.80 -17.45
C VAL A 603 -3.33 -39.30 -17.44
N GLN A 604 -4.37 -39.80 -18.10
CA GLN A 604 -4.61 -41.24 -18.21
C GLN A 604 -3.50 -41.98 -18.97
N ARG A 605 -2.94 -41.37 -20.02
CA ARG A 605 -1.77 -41.92 -20.73
C ARG A 605 -0.53 -41.95 -19.83
N GLU A 606 -0.26 -40.87 -19.10
CA GLU A 606 0.84 -40.74 -18.15
C GLU A 606 0.73 -41.76 -17.02
N CYS A 607 -0.45 -41.92 -16.39
CA CYS A 607 -0.71 -42.95 -15.38
C CYS A 607 -0.44 -44.37 -15.92
N ARG A 608 -0.91 -44.68 -17.14
CA ARG A 608 -0.66 -45.99 -17.77
C ARG A 608 0.82 -46.23 -18.00
N ALA A 609 1.57 -45.20 -18.43
CA ALA A 609 3.01 -45.30 -18.64
C ALA A 609 3.75 -45.58 -17.32
N ALA A 610 3.39 -44.89 -16.24
CA ALA A 610 3.97 -45.11 -14.92
C ALA A 610 3.71 -46.53 -14.39
N ARG A 611 2.49 -47.08 -14.57
CA ARG A 611 2.15 -48.42 -14.06
C ARG A 611 2.63 -49.58 -14.93
N ARG A 612 2.64 -49.43 -16.26
CA ARG A 612 2.92 -50.54 -17.21
C ARG A 612 4.32 -50.49 -17.81
N GLY A 613 5.01 -49.36 -17.70
CA GLY A 613 6.30 -49.13 -18.34
C GLY A 613 7.26 -48.38 -17.43
N VAL A 614 7.61 -47.17 -17.83
CA VAL A 614 8.44 -46.26 -17.04
C VAL A 614 8.00 -44.82 -17.31
N ALA A 615 7.99 -44.01 -16.27
CA ALA A 615 7.68 -42.59 -16.32
C ALA A 615 8.67 -41.82 -15.46
N MET A 616 8.78 -40.51 -15.67
CA MET A 616 9.67 -39.64 -14.90
C MET A 616 9.00 -38.32 -14.53
N MET A 617 9.28 -37.82 -13.34
CA MET A 617 8.74 -36.57 -12.81
C MET A 617 9.82 -35.72 -12.15
N ASP A 618 9.71 -34.42 -12.32
CA ASP A 618 10.50 -33.44 -11.59
C ASP A 618 9.91 -33.24 -10.19
N VAL A 619 10.62 -33.73 -9.17
CA VAL A 619 10.27 -33.61 -7.75
C VAL A 619 11.25 -32.70 -7.01
N SER A 620 11.97 -31.85 -7.74
CA SER A 620 12.97 -30.94 -7.17
C SER A 620 12.38 -29.93 -6.18
N THR A 621 11.08 -29.67 -6.22
CA THR A 621 10.42 -28.64 -5.41
C THR A 621 10.14 -29.05 -3.97
N LEU A 622 10.24 -30.35 -3.62
CA LEU A 622 10.09 -30.81 -2.24
C LEU A 622 11.07 -30.08 -1.32
N GLY A 623 10.64 -29.68 -0.13
CA GLY A 623 11.57 -29.13 0.85
C GLY A 623 12.57 -30.19 1.27
N LYS A 624 13.82 -29.78 1.48
CA LYS A 624 14.91 -30.68 1.89
C LYS A 624 15.72 -30.01 2.98
N ILE A 625 15.81 -30.65 4.14
CA ILE A 625 16.50 -30.10 5.31
C ILE A 625 17.51 -31.11 5.82
N GLU A 626 18.78 -30.74 5.86
CA GLU A 626 19.80 -31.57 6.47
C GLU A 626 19.87 -31.25 7.97
N VAL A 627 19.70 -32.28 8.81
CA VAL A 627 19.72 -32.18 10.28
C VAL A 627 20.93 -32.97 10.79
N GLN A 628 21.80 -32.29 11.53
CA GLN A 628 23.09 -32.82 11.93
C GLN A 628 23.37 -32.57 13.41
N GLY A 629 24.14 -33.46 14.03
CA GLY A 629 24.61 -33.32 15.41
C GLY A 629 24.33 -34.56 16.25
N PRO A 630 25.02 -34.71 17.40
CA PRO A 630 24.93 -35.91 18.22
C PRO A 630 23.52 -36.16 18.75
N ASP A 631 22.73 -35.10 18.95
CA ASP A 631 21.36 -35.19 19.48
C ASP A 631 20.28 -35.13 18.38
N ALA A 632 20.68 -35.13 17.09
CA ALA A 632 19.75 -35.04 15.95
C ALA A 632 18.67 -36.13 15.96
N ALA A 633 19.05 -37.37 16.29
CA ALA A 633 18.13 -38.49 16.32
C ALA A 633 17.06 -38.34 17.44
N ALA A 634 17.48 -37.84 18.61
CA ALA A 634 16.59 -37.57 19.74
C ALA A 634 15.67 -36.38 19.46
N PHE A 635 16.19 -35.32 18.84
CA PHE A 635 15.40 -34.18 18.39
C PHE A 635 14.31 -34.61 17.38
N LEU A 636 14.67 -35.40 16.37
CA LEU A 636 13.71 -35.91 15.40
C LEU A 636 12.66 -36.85 16.03
N ASP A 637 13.00 -37.52 17.13
CA ASP A 637 12.02 -38.28 17.92
C ASP A 637 11.02 -37.38 18.66
N LEU A 638 11.35 -36.13 18.97
CA LEU A 638 10.40 -35.19 19.56
C LEU A 638 9.51 -34.53 18.49
N VAL A 639 10.03 -34.35 17.28
CA VAL A 639 9.33 -33.69 16.17
C VAL A 639 8.36 -34.63 15.44
N TYR A 640 8.81 -35.83 15.09
CA TYR A 640 8.00 -36.78 14.32
C TYR A 640 7.13 -37.65 15.24
N THR A 641 5.99 -38.09 14.74
CA THR A 641 5.09 -39.01 15.47
C THR A 641 5.69 -40.40 15.66
N ASN A 642 6.57 -40.87 14.76
CA ASN A 642 7.22 -42.19 14.81
C ASN A 642 8.69 -42.14 15.24
N LEU A 643 9.26 -43.26 15.70
CA LEU A 643 10.67 -43.32 16.10
C LEU A 643 11.59 -43.18 14.88
N ILE A 644 12.40 -42.12 14.81
CA ILE A 644 13.45 -41.89 13.81
C ILE A 644 14.80 -42.40 14.29
N SER A 645 15.06 -42.36 15.61
CA SER A 645 16.35 -42.77 16.20
C SER A 645 16.77 -44.21 15.90
N THR A 646 15.81 -45.11 15.66
CA THR A 646 16.04 -46.52 15.33
C THR A 646 16.29 -46.78 13.85
N LEU A 647 16.32 -45.75 13.00
CA LEU A 647 16.57 -45.88 11.58
C LEU A 647 18.05 -46.20 11.35
N ASN A 648 18.39 -47.28 10.63
CA ASN A 648 19.80 -47.57 10.32
C ASN A 648 20.36 -46.60 9.26
N VAL A 649 21.68 -46.36 9.28
CA VAL A 649 22.35 -45.63 8.18
C VAL A 649 22.09 -46.34 6.85
N GLY A 650 21.88 -45.58 5.77
CA GLY A 650 21.53 -46.15 4.47
C GLY A 650 20.03 -46.44 4.29
N ARG A 651 19.19 -46.17 5.31
CA ARG A 651 17.75 -46.39 5.29
C ARG A 651 16.97 -45.08 5.28
N ILE A 652 15.73 -45.19 4.83
CA ILE A 652 14.76 -44.11 4.72
C ILE A 652 13.51 -44.50 5.52
N ARG A 653 12.82 -43.53 6.13
CA ARG A 653 11.56 -43.74 6.85
C ARG A 653 10.61 -42.60 6.55
N TYR A 654 9.37 -42.92 6.19
CA TYR A 654 8.29 -41.94 6.12
C TYR A 654 7.85 -41.55 7.53
N GLY A 655 7.51 -40.29 7.77
CA GLY A 655 7.03 -39.79 9.06
C GLY A 655 6.05 -38.64 8.91
N LEU A 656 5.21 -38.47 9.93
CA LEU A 656 4.29 -37.35 10.08
C LEU A 656 4.81 -36.40 11.16
N MET A 657 4.66 -35.11 10.94
CA MET A 657 4.85 -34.07 11.94
C MET A 657 3.48 -33.53 12.34
N CYS A 658 3.31 -33.22 13.62
CA CYS A 658 2.09 -32.61 14.13
C CYS A 658 2.37 -31.25 14.77
N THR A 659 1.37 -30.39 14.76
CA THR A 659 1.29 -29.23 15.66
C THR A 659 0.99 -29.71 17.09
N ALA A 660 1.17 -28.82 18.07
CA ALA A 660 0.95 -29.15 19.48
C ALA A 660 -0.50 -29.59 19.79
N ASP A 661 -1.48 -29.21 18.98
CA ASP A 661 -2.88 -29.64 19.06
C ASP A 661 -3.15 -31.05 18.47
N GLY A 662 -2.12 -31.73 17.97
CA GLY A 662 -2.17 -33.10 17.45
C GLY A 662 -2.57 -33.20 15.98
N MET A 663 -2.81 -32.09 15.29
CA MET A 663 -3.19 -32.09 13.87
C MET A 663 -1.96 -32.26 12.99
N VAL A 664 -2.13 -32.87 11.82
CA VAL A 664 -1.03 -33.07 10.87
C VAL A 664 -0.56 -31.70 10.36
N LEU A 665 0.71 -31.40 10.59
CA LEU A 665 1.39 -30.20 10.11
C LEU A 665 1.97 -30.43 8.72
N ASP A 666 2.79 -31.48 8.61
CA ASP A 666 3.50 -31.85 7.38
C ASP A 666 3.90 -33.33 7.43
N ASP A 667 4.39 -33.83 6.31
CA ASP A 667 4.85 -35.20 6.16
C ASP A 667 6.04 -35.30 5.20
N GLY A 668 6.69 -36.46 5.23
CA GLY A 668 7.76 -36.73 4.27
C GLY A 668 8.68 -37.85 4.73
N THR A 669 9.85 -37.90 4.13
CA THR A 669 10.82 -38.97 4.35
C THR A 669 12.06 -38.46 5.08
N VAL A 670 12.57 -39.28 5.99
CA VAL A 670 13.83 -39.05 6.67
C VAL A 670 14.83 -40.09 6.21
N MET A 671 15.90 -39.64 5.58
CA MET A 671 17.04 -40.45 5.17
C MET A 671 18.17 -40.33 6.20
N ARG A 672 18.64 -41.45 6.77
CA ARG A 672 19.82 -41.43 7.65
C ARG A 672 21.09 -41.55 6.81
N LEU A 673 21.81 -40.43 6.70
CA LEU A 673 23.03 -40.28 5.90
C LEU A 673 24.26 -40.85 6.63
N ALA A 674 24.35 -40.56 7.92
CA ALA A 674 25.40 -41.05 8.82
C ALA A 674 24.81 -41.18 10.23
N GLU A 675 25.61 -41.61 11.20
CA GLU A 675 25.17 -41.77 12.59
C GLU A 675 24.45 -40.52 13.14
N HIS A 676 25.03 -39.34 12.86
CA HIS A 676 24.56 -38.05 13.35
C HIS A 676 24.13 -37.09 12.21
N ARG A 677 23.76 -37.63 11.04
CA ARG A 677 23.33 -36.82 9.88
C ARG A 677 22.10 -37.42 9.22
N PHE A 678 21.08 -36.58 9.03
CA PHE A 678 19.80 -36.93 8.44
C PHE A 678 19.44 -35.94 7.34
N LEU A 679 18.76 -36.39 6.29
CA LEU A 679 18.12 -35.53 5.30
C LEU A 679 16.62 -35.77 5.34
N LEU A 680 15.88 -34.73 5.66
CA LEU A 680 14.43 -34.73 5.69
C LEU A 680 13.94 -34.22 4.34
N THR A 681 12.85 -34.81 3.84
CA THR A 681 12.02 -34.21 2.81
C THR A 681 10.71 -33.74 3.43
N THR A 682 10.17 -32.64 2.93
CA THR A 682 8.88 -32.07 3.35
C THR A 682 8.02 -31.86 2.11
N THR A 683 6.75 -31.50 2.30
CA THR A 683 5.92 -31.06 1.19
C THR A 683 6.51 -29.81 0.52
N THR A 684 6.15 -29.57 -0.75
CA THR A 684 6.64 -28.38 -1.49
C THR A 684 6.18 -27.07 -0.84
N GLY A 685 4.92 -27.01 -0.40
CA GLY A 685 4.32 -25.80 0.15
C GLY A 685 4.86 -25.42 1.53
N ASN A 686 5.21 -26.40 2.36
CA ASN A 686 5.63 -26.16 3.74
C ASN A 686 7.14 -26.17 3.98
N ALA A 687 7.97 -26.20 2.92
CA ALA A 687 9.42 -26.31 3.05
C ALA A 687 10.05 -25.27 4.00
N ALA A 688 9.63 -24.00 3.89
CA ALA A 688 10.09 -22.93 4.79
C ALA A 688 9.50 -23.08 6.20
N ALA A 689 8.18 -23.28 6.29
CA ALA A 689 7.46 -23.39 7.56
C ALA A 689 7.98 -24.56 8.43
N VAL A 690 8.34 -25.69 7.82
CA VAL A 690 8.94 -26.82 8.57
C VAL A 690 10.31 -26.45 9.10
N LEU A 691 11.19 -25.79 8.33
CA LEU A 691 12.49 -25.37 8.86
C LEU A 691 12.31 -24.41 10.05
N ASP A 692 11.44 -23.43 9.90
CA ASP A 692 11.13 -22.46 10.96
C ASP A 692 10.58 -23.18 12.20
N TRP A 693 9.71 -24.19 12.02
CA TRP A 693 9.21 -25.02 13.11
C TRP A 693 10.33 -25.76 13.83
N LEU A 694 11.25 -26.40 13.10
CA LEU A 694 12.37 -27.10 13.73
C LEU A 694 13.28 -26.13 14.50
N GLU A 695 13.57 -24.96 13.92
CA GLU A 695 14.39 -23.92 14.55
C GLU A 695 13.70 -23.31 15.78
N GLU A 696 12.40 -23.06 15.73
CA GLU A 696 11.61 -22.58 16.88
C GLU A 696 11.81 -23.52 18.07
N TRP A 697 11.46 -24.80 17.93
CA TRP A 697 11.59 -25.77 19.01
C TRP A 697 13.03 -25.97 19.47
N SER A 698 14.00 -25.97 18.54
CA SER A 698 15.40 -26.09 18.90
C SER A 698 15.94 -24.88 19.66
N GLN A 699 15.47 -23.67 19.37
CA GLN A 699 15.98 -22.44 19.97
C GLN A 699 15.25 -22.07 21.26
N THR A 700 13.94 -22.28 21.33
CA THR A 700 13.10 -21.80 22.44
C THR A 700 12.85 -22.86 23.50
N GLU A 701 12.63 -24.12 23.10
CA GLU A 701 12.23 -25.20 24.03
C GLU A 701 13.38 -26.15 24.35
N TRP A 702 14.20 -26.51 23.36
CA TRP A 702 15.28 -27.49 23.51
C TRP A 702 16.68 -26.96 23.15
N PRO A 703 17.10 -25.77 23.63
CA PRO A 703 18.41 -25.21 23.31
C PRO A 703 19.61 -26.02 23.83
N HIS A 704 19.36 -27.01 24.69
CA HIS A 704 20.36 -27.93 25.22
C HIS A 704 20.70 -29.09 24.25
N LEU A 705 19.84 -29.36 23.26
CA LEU A 705 20.11 -30.40 22.26
C LEU A 705 21.14 -29.88 21.24
N ARG A 706 22.20 -30.66 21.01
CA ARG A 706 23.24 -30.31 20.03
C ARG A 706 22.79 -30.78 18.65
N VAL A 707 21.93 -29.98 18.05
CA VAL A 707 21.42 -30.15 16.69
C VAL A 707 21.65 -28.87 15.88
N ARG A 708 21.90 -29.05 14.59
CA ARG A 708 22.07 -28.00 13.58
C ARG A 708 21.32 -28.38 12.33
N MET A 709 20.71 -27.40 11.68
CA MET A 709 19.82 -27.63 10.56
C MET A 709 20.18 -26.68 9.42
N ALA A 710 20.04 -27.16 8.19
CA ALA A 710 20.24 -26.34 7.01
C ALA A 710 19.25 -26.73 5.92
N SER A 711 18.55 -25.75 5.35
CA SER A 711 17.82 -25.97 4.11
C SER A 711 18.80 -26.30 2.99
N VAL A 712 18.58 -27.44 2.34
CA VAL A 712 19.26 -27.86 1.12
C VAL A 712 18.25 -28.08 -0.01
N THR A 713 17.07 -27.46 0.12
CA THR A 713 15.95 -27.53 -0.84
C THR A 713 16.40 -27.23 -2.26
N ASP A 714 17.04 -26.06 -2.46
CA ASP A 714 17.51 -25.58 -3.77
C ASP A 714 18.87 -26.15 -4.18
N HIS A 715 19.56 -26.89 -3.28
CA HIS A 715 20.83 -27.53 -3.62
C HIS A 715 20.62 -28.75 -4.51
N TRP A 716 19.51 -29.48 -4.32
CA TRP A 716 19.24 -30.74 -4.99
C TRP A 716 18.15 -30.59 -6.06
N ALA A 717 18.49 -30.92 -7.30
CA ALA A 717 17.51 -31.28 -8.32
C ALA A 717 17.22 -32.79 -8.19
N THR A 718 15.95 -33.15 -8.31
CA THR A 718 15.50 -34.53 -8.07
C THR A 718 14.55 -34.98 -9.17
N VAL A 719 14.84 -36.14 -9.76
CA VAL A 719 13.95 -36.80 -10.73
C VAL A 719 13.46 -38.12 -10.14
N ALA A 720 12.15 -38.28 -10.04
CA ALA A 720 11.51 -39.54 -9.69
C ALA A 720 11.32 -40.39 -10.95
N LEU A 721 12.02 -41.52 -11.04
CA LEU A 721 11.90 -42.51 -12.11
C LEU A 721 11.01 -43.66 -11.61
N VAL A 722 9.84 -43.82 -12.22
CA VAL A 722 8.73 -44.63 -11.69
C VAL A 722 8.28 -45.70 -12.69
N GLY A 723 8.02 -46.90 -12.21
CA GLY A 723 7.41 -48.00 -12.97
C GLY A 723 8.25 -49.28 -13.01
N PRO A 724 7.67 -50.40 -13.47
CA PRO A 724 8.35 -51.70 -13.49
C PRO A 724 9.65 -51.71 -14.32
N ARG A 725 9.75 -50.84 -15.34
CA ARG A 725 10.97 -50.71 -16.16
C ARG A 725 12.01 -49.72 -15.62
N ALA A 726 11.73 -49.03 -14.51
CA ALA A 726 12.62 -48.02 -13.93
C ALA A 726 14.02 -48.58 -13.60
N ARG A 727 14.09 -49.81 -13.06
CA ARG A 727 15.37 -50.48 -12.76
C ARG A 727 16.25 -50.66 -13.99
N GLY A 728 15.65 -51.00 -15.13
CA GLY A 728 16.39 -51.18 -16.39
C GLY A 728 17.02 -49.87 -16.86
N VAL A 729 16.25 -48.78 -16.84
CA VAL A 729 16.73 -47.44 -17.19
C VAL A 729 17.84 -46.96 -16.24
N LEU A 730 17.66 -47.17 -14.92
CA LEU A 730 18.68 -46.80 -13.93
C LEU A 730 20.00 -47.58 -14.16
N ARG A 731 19.93 -48.90 -14.38
CA ARG A 731 21.13 -49.74 -14.65
C ARG A 731 21.91 -49.28 -15.88
N ALA A 732 21.22 -48.82 -16.92
CA ALA A 732 21.86 -48.32 -18.13
C ALA A 732 22.68 -47.04 -17.87
N LEU A 733 22.26 -46.21 -16.91
CA LEU A 733 22.92 -44.94 -16.58
C LEU A 733 23.87 -45.05 -15.39
N ALA A 734 23.74 -46.09 -14.56
CA ALA A 734 24.55 -46.30 -13.36
C ALA A 734 25.07 -47.75 -13.31
N PRO A 735 25.99 -48.14 -14.23
CA PRO A 735 26.47 -49.52 -14.33
C PRO A 735 27.23 -50.00 -13.09
N GLY A 736 27.76 -49.09 -12.27
CA GLY A 736 28.42 -49.41 -10.99
C GLY A 736 27.47 -49.63 -9.81
N LEU A 737 26.17 -49.37 -9.98
CA LEU A 737 25.17 -49.53 -8.92
C LEU A 737 24.45 -50.89 -9.07
N ASP A 738 24.57 -51.74 -8.06
CA ASP A 738 23.74 -52.95 -7.98
C ASP A 738 22.29 -52.59 -7.60
N ALA A 739 21.45 -52.49 -8.62
CA ALA A 739 20.02 -52.19 -8.48
C ALA A 739 19.13 -53.45 -8.32
N ALA A 740 19.70 -54.63 -8.03
CA ALA A 740 18.92 -55.82 -7.68
C ALA A 740 18.12 -55.60 -6.37
N ASN A 741 16.99 -56.30 -6.21
CA ASN A 741 16.05 -56.03 -5.12
C ASN A 741 16.64 -56.31 -3.72
N ASP A 742 17.45 -57.36 -3.62
CA ASP A 742 18.21 -57.77 -2.44
C ASP A 742 19.34 -56.80 -2.11
N ALA A 743 20.10 -56.34 -3.10
CA ALA A 743 21.19 -55.38 -2.94
C ALA A 743 20.68 -53.94 -2.64
N PHE A 744 19.56 -53.56 -3.23
CA PHE A 744 18.94 -52.25 -3.12
C PHE A 744 17.46 -52.36 -2.69
N PRO A 745 17.18 -52.72 -1.42
CA PRO A 745 15.83 -52.95 -0.91
C PRO A 745 14.99 -51.66 -0.81
N PHE A 746 13.67 -51.81 -0.75
CA PHE A 746 12.73 -50.70 -0.58
C PHE A 746 13.07 -49.84 0.65
N MET A 747 12.89 -48.52 0.55
CA MET A 747 13.22 -47.54 1.61
C MET A 747 14.68 -47.59 2.05
N SER A 748 15.58 -47.72 1.07
CA SER A 748 17.02 -47.51 1.26
C SER A 748 17.54 -46.51 0.24
N TRP A 749 18.78 -46.05 0.42
CA TRP A 749 19.45 -45.13 -0.50
C TRP A 749 20.91 -45.55 -0.73
N ARG A 750 21.48 -45.12 -1.85
CA ARG A 750 22.88 -45.35 -2.23
C ARG A 750 23.48 -44.12 -2.89
N GLU A 751 24.77 -43.89 -2.67
CA GLU A 751 25.55 -43.02 -3.54
C GLU A 751 25.95 -43.80 -4.80
N ALA A 752 25.85 -43.15 -5.96
CA ALA A 752 26.26 -43.72 -7.23
C ALA A 752 26.56 -42.62 -8.24
N ASP A 753 27.39 -42.94 -9.23
CA ASP A 753 27.49 -42.15 -10.45
C ASP A 753 26.35 -42.52 -11.40
N VAL A 754 25.47 -41.57 -11.68
CA VAL A 754 24.35 -41.70 -12.63
C VAL A 754 24.61 -40.78 -13.82
N ALA A 755 24.77 -41.36 -15.01
CA ALA A 755 25.16 -40.63 -16.23
C ALA A 755 26.45 -39.80 -16.06
N GLY A 756 27.38 -40.27 -15.23
CA GLY A 756 28.63 -39.57 -14.87
C GLY A 756 28.41 -38.35 -13.98
N ILE A 757 27.37 -38.37 -13.15
CA ILE A 757 27.03 -37.34 -12.16
C ILE A 757 26.96 -38.03 -10.80
N GLY A 758 27.69 -37.52 -9.80
CA GLY A 758 27.54 -37.98 -8.43
C GLY A 758 26.12 -37.73 -7.92
N ALA A 759 25.42 -38.79 -7.54
CA ALA A 759 24.01 -38.76 -7.20
C ALA A 759 23.71 -39.55 -5.92
N ARG A 760 22.63 -39.16 -5.23
CA ARG A 760 21.98 -39.99 -4.22
C ARG A 760 20.73 -40.61 -4.82
N VAL A 761 20.76 -41.92 -5.01
CA VAL A 761 19.63 -42.69 -5.52
C VAL A 761 18.85 -43.22 -4.32
N CYS A 762 17.56 -42.91 -4.25
CA CYS A 762 16.68 -43.26 -3.14
C CYS A 762 15.55 -44.15 -3.67
N ARG A 763 15.33 -45.31 -3.05
CA ARG A 763 14.24 -46.20 -3.44
C ARG A 763 12.96 -45.87 -2.66
N ILE A 764 12.38 -44.73 -3.02
CA ILE A 764 11.15 -44.13 -2.47
C ILE A 764 10.07 -44.19 -3.57
N SER A 765 8.81 -44.41 -3.18
CA SER A 765 7.68 -44.42 -4.11
C SER A 765 6.45 -43.75 -3.49
N PHE A 766 5.90 -42.77 -4.22
CA PHE A 766 4.61 -42.17 -3.92
C PHE A 766 3.50 -42.66 -4.87
N SER A 767 3.73 -43.76 -5.60
CA SER A 767 2.78 -44.35 -6.56
C SER A 767 2.42 -45.81 -6.28
N GLY A 768 3.16 -46.45 -5.37
CA GLY A 768 3.08 -47.90 -5.11
C GLY A 768 3.82 -48.76 -6.12
N GLU A 769 4.30 -48.21 -7.24
CA GLU A 769 5.19 -48.92 -8.17
C GLU A 769 6.64 -48.90 -7.65
N LEU A 770 7.49 -49.73 -8.25
CA LEU A 770 8.94 -49.55 -8.17
C LEU A 770 9.33 -48.13 -8.61
N ALA A 771 10.11 -47.44 -7.78
CA ALA A 771 10.56 -46.10 -8.10
C ALA A 771 11.95 -45.80 -7.50
N TYR A 772 12.66 -44.87 -8.16
CA TYR A 772 13.93 -44.31 -7.72
C TYR A 772 13.89 -42.79 -7.84
N GLU A 773 14.11 -42.10 -6.73
CA GLU A 773 14.38 -40.66 -6.72
C GLU A 773 15.89 -40.43 -6.82
N ILE A 774 16.31 -39.74 -7.87
CA ILE A 774 17.72 -39.51 -8.17
C ILE A 774 18.03 -38.04 -7.88
N ASN A 775 18.77 -37.79 -6.81
CA ASN A 775 19.14 -36.46 -6.34
C ASN A 775 20.54 -36.11 -6.84
N VAL A 776 20.67 -35.00 -7.56
CA VAL A 776 21.94 -34.44 -8.06
C VAL A 776 22.04 -32.97 -7.69
N PRO A 777 23.25 -32.38 -7.65
CA PRO A 777 23.38 -30.93 -7.52
C PRO A 777 22.51 -30.22 -8.57
N TRP A 778 21.84 -29.13 -8.20
CA TRP A 778 20.80 -28.51 -9.01
C TRP A 778 21.24 -28.18 -10.45
N TRP A 779 22.49 -27.74 -10.64
CA TRP A 779 23.05 -27.41 -11.96
C TRP A 779 23.17 -28.63 -12.90
N SER A 780 23.09 -29.84 -12.36
CA SER A 780 23.12 -31.10 -13.10
C SER A 780 21.72 -31.63 -13.42
N GLY A 781 20.66 -31.01 -12.90
CA GLY A 781 19.27 -31.49 -13.05
C GLY A 781 18.85 -31.65 -14.51
N ARG A 782 19.18 -30.67 -15.37
CA ARG A 782 18.90 -30.75 -16.82
C ARG A 782 19.62 -31.92 -17.50
N ARG A 783 20.90 -32.13 -17.17
CA ARG A 783 21.69 -33.24 -17.73
C ARG A 783 21.11 -34.59 -17.30
N LEU A 784 20.71 -34.72 -16.04
CA LEU A 784 20.05 -35.92 -15.52
C LEU A 784 18.72 -36.18 -16.25
N TRP A 785 17.88 -35.15 -16.40
CA TRP A 785 16.60 -35.24 -17.09
C TRP A 785 16.75 -35.74 -18.53
N ASP A 786 17.66 -35.12 -19.29
CA ASP A 786 17.93 -35.49 -20.68
C ASP A 786 18.48 -36.93 -20.78
N ALA A 787 19.38 -37.32 -19.88
CA ALA A 787 19.97 -38.67 -19.85
C ALA A 787 18.92 -39.75 -19.55
N LEU A 788 18.02 -39.50 -18.60
CA LEU A 788 16.92 -40.42 -18.27
C LEU A 788 15.94 -40.56 -19.44
N GLY A 789 15.57 -39.44 -20.07
CA GLY A 789 14.70 -39.44 -21.25
C GLY A 789 15.30 -40.24 -22.40
N ALA A 790 16.60 -40.06 -22.68
CA ALA A 790 17.31 -40.80 -23.72
C ALA A 790 17.40 -42.31 -23.42
N ALA A 791 17.81 -42.69 -22.21
CA ALA A 791 17.93 -44.10 -21.81
C ALA A 791 16.58 -44.82 -21.74
N GLY A 792 15.51 -44.10 -21.39
CA GLY A 792 14.16 -44.65 -21.32
C GLY A 792 13.38 -44.66 -22.64
N ALA A 793 13.91 -44.05 -23.71
CA ALA A 793 13.18 -43.88 -24.98
C ALA A 793 12.72 -45.21 -25.58
N GLY A 794 13.60 -46.23 -25.61
CA GLY A 794 13.26 -47.58 -26.10
C GLY A 794 12.22 -48.31 -25.26
N HIS A 795 11.95 -47.84 -24.04
CA HIS A 795 10.92 -48.36 -23.14
C HIS A 795 9.63 -47.54 -23.13
N GLY A 796 9.56 -46.46 -23.93
CA GLY A 796 8.42 -45.55 -23.97
C GLY A 796 8.33 -44.63 -22.75
N ILE A 797 9.47 -44.20 -22.19
CA ILE A 797 9.49 -43.33 -21.02
C ILE A 797 8.62 -42.09 -21.23
N THR A 798 7.80 -41.79 -20.23
CA THR A 798 6.83 -40.69 -20.29
C THR A 798 7.07 -39.71 -19.15
N ALA A 799 7.29 -38.44 -19.47
CA ALA A 799 7.28 -37.39 -18.47
C ALA A 799 5.85 -37.20 -17.95
N TYR A 800 5.69 -37.04 -16.64
CA TYR A 800 4.40 -36.78 -16.02
C TYR A 800 4.48 -35.65 -14.98
N GLY A 801 3.36 -34.99 -14.77
CA GLY A 801 3.24 -33.85 -13.86
C GLY A 801 2.51 -34.16 -12.56
N THR A 802 2.16 -33.12 -11.83
CA THR A 802 1.49 -33.21 -10.52
C THR A 802 0.11 -33.86 -10.58
N GLU A 803 -0.65 -33.69 -11.67
CA GLU A 803 -1.98 -34.29 -11.79
C GLU A 803 -1.88 -35.82 -11.81
N THR A 804 -0.99 -36.37 -12.64
CA THR A 804 -0.71 -37.81 -12.66
C THR A 804 -0.12 -38.28 -11.33
N MET A 805 0.74 -37.49 -10.68
CA MET A 805 1.23 -37.81 -9.33
C MET A 805 0.07 -37.97 -8.33
N HIS A 806 -0.91 -37.06 -8.37
CA HIS A 806 -2.09 -37.08 -7.51
C HIS A 806 -3.00 -38.28 -7.77
N VAL A 807 -3.18 -38.67 -9.04
CA VAL A 807 -3.92 -39.91 -9.36
C VAL A 807 -3.19 -41.13 -8.80
N LEU A 808 -1.89 -41.26 -9.05
CA LEU A 808 -1.10 -42.45 -8.68
C LEU A 808 -1.03 -42.66 -7.16
N ARG A 809 -0.87 -41.57 -6.39
CA ARG A 809 -0.84 -41.61 -4.91
C ARG A 809 -2.23 -41.90 -4.33
N ALA A 810 -3.28 -41.33 -4.93
CA ALA A 810 -4.65 -41.52 -4.47
C ALA A 810 -5.15 -42.95 -4.70
N GLU A 811 -4.74 -43.60 -5.80
CA GLU A 811 -4.99 -45.02 -6.04
C GLU A 811 -4.41 -45.92 -4.92
N LYS A 812 -3.35 -45.45 -4.24
CA LYS A 812 -2.72 -46.10 -3.09
C LYS A 812 -3.23 -45.60 -1.73
N GLY A 813 -4.15 -44.64 -1.70
CA GLY A 813 -4.66 -44.07 -0.46
C GLY A 813 -3.64 -43.22 0.31
N TYR A 814 -2.61 -42.70 -0.36
CA TYR A 814 -1.67 -41.79 0.29
C TYR A 814 -2.27 -40.38 0.36
N PRO A 815 -2.31 -39.74 1.55
CA PRO A 815 -2.82 -38.39 1.68
C PRO A 815 -1.83 -37.35 1.13
N VAL A 816 -2.34 -36.18 0.75
CA VAL A 816 -1.56 -34.97 0.48
C VAL A 816 -1.92 -33.93 1.54
N VAL A 817 -0.92 -33.44 2.26
CA VAL A 817 -1.11 -32.38 3.27
C VAL A 817 -1.65 -31.12 2.59
N GLY A 818 -2.65 -30.49 3.21
CA GLY A 818 -3.38 -29.34 2.66
C GLY A 818 -4.49 -29.67 1.66
N GLN A 819 -4.58 -30.91 1.17
CA GLN A 819 -5.69 -31.39 0.33
C GLN A 819 -6.57 -32.39 1.07
N ASP A 820 -5.96 -33.46 1.61
CA ASP A 820 -6.65 -34.46 2.42
C ASP A 820 -6.60 -34.15 3.92
N THR A 821 -5.97 -33.03 4.28
CA THR A 821 -5.90 -32.49 5.64
C THR A 821 -6.17 -30.99 5.58
N ASP A 822 -6.88 -30.46 6.57
CA ASP A 822 -7.37 -29.08 6.61
C ASP A 822 -7.03 -28.36 7.93
N GLY A 823 -6.06 -28.89 8.68
CA GLY A 823 -5.72 -28.42 10.02
C GLY A 823 -6.59 -29.00 11.13
N THR A 824 -7.56 -29.87 10.82
CA THR A 824 -8.40 -30.56 11.82
C THR A 824 -8.21 -32.08 11.85
N VAL A 825 -7.33 -32.59 11.00
CA VAL A 825 -7.12 -34.02 10.75
C VAL A 825 -5.89 -34.50 11.51
N THR A 826 -6.08 -35.49 12.38
CA THR A 826 -5.01 -36.18 13.10
C THR A 826 -4.45 -37.36 12.26
N PRO A 827 -3.25 -37.88 12.59
CA PRO A 827 -2.78 -39.15 12.00
C PRO A 827 -3.76 -40.32 12.15
N HIS A 828 -4.58 -40.33 13.22
CA HIS A 828 -5.59 -41.37 13.44
C HIS A 828 -6.77 -41.22 12.49
N ASP A 829 -7.19 -39.98 12.22
CA ASP A 829 -8.24 -39.68 11.26
C ASP A 829 -7.85 -40.15 9.84
N LEU A 830 -6.58 -39.95 9.46
CA LEU A 830 -5.98 -40.47 8.21
C LEU A 830 -5.85 -42.00 8.13
N GLY A 831 -6.14 -42.72 9.21
CA GLY A 831 -5.90 -44.16 9.29
C GLY A 831 -4.41 -44.53 9.45
N MET A 832 -3.54 -43.55 9.67
CA MET A 832 -2.09 -43.69 9.80
C MET A 832 -1.64 -43.87 11.26
N HIS A 833 -2.47 -44.51 12.09
CA HIS A 833 -2.16 -44.87 13.47
C HIS A 833 -0.86 -45.70 13.61
N TRP A 834 -0.47 -46.44 12.56
CA TRP A 834 0.80 -47.17 12.49
C TRP A 834 2.04 -46.25 12.50
N ALA A 835 1.88 -44.98 12.10
CA ALA A 835 2.92 -43.95 12.12
C ALA A 835 2.94 -43.16 13.45
N VAL A 836 2.12 -43.52 14.43
CA VAL A 836 2.09 -42.87 15.75
C VAL A 836 2.75 -43.79 16.79
N SER A 837 3.86 -43.34 17.37
CA SER A 837 4.62 -44.17 18.33
C SER A 837 3.90 -44.30 19.66
N LYS A 838 3.68 -45.54 20.09
CA LYS A 838 3.25 -45.88 21.46
C LYS A 838 4.42 -46.03 22.44
N LYS A 839 5.67 -46.03 21.93
CA LYS A 839 6.89 -46.30 22.71
C LYS A 839 7.57 -45.02 23.21
N LYS A 840 7.28 -43.88 22.59
CA LYS A 840 7.84 -42.58 22.99
C LYS A 840 7.12 -42.07 24.23
N SER A 841 7.87 -41.52 25.17
CA SER A 841 7.31 -40.78 26.30
C SER A 841 6.61 -39.51 25.84
N ASP A 842 7.19 -38.81 24.86
CA ASP A 842 6.62 -37.58 24.31
C ASP A 842 7.03 -37.32 22.86
N PHE A 843 6.25 -36.50 22.16
CA PHE A 843 6.52 -35.84 20.88
C PHE A 843 5.45 -34.75 20.67
N ILE A 844 5.74 -33.76 19.81
CA ILE A 844 4.82 -32.64 19.61
C ILE A 844 3.47 -33.12 19.09
N GLY A 845 2.40 -32.75 19.79
CA GLY A 845 1.02 -33.14 19.47
C GLY A 845 0.52 -34.39 20.19
N ARG A 846 1.40 -35.25 20.74
CA ARG A 846 1.03 -36.51 21.40
C ARG A 846 -0.06 -36.32 22.46
N ARG A 847 0.16 -35.34 23.35
CA ARG A 847 -0.75 -35.02 24.46
C ARG A 847 -2.17 -34.71 24.01
N SER A 848 -2.33 -34.16 22.81
CA SER A 848 -3.61 -33.66 22.33
C SER A 848 -4.52 -34.77 21.80
N PHE A 849 -4.00 -35.97 21.56
CA PHE A 849 -4.81 -37.12 21.15
C PHE A 849 -5.77 -37.62 22.24
N ASP A 850 -5.51 -37.30 23.51
CA ASP A 850 -6.34 -37.70 24.65
C ASP A 850 -7.40 -36.64 25.03
N ARG A 851 -7.63 -35.61 24.20
CA ARG A 851 -8.65 -34.58 24.47
C ARG A 851 -10.04 -35.08 24.07
N ALA A 852 -11.07 -34.52 24.69
CA ALA A 852 -12.46 -34.90 24.43
C ALA A 852 -12.84 -34.90 22.94
N ASP A 853 -12.40 -33.91 22.15
CA ASP A 853 -12.71 -33.85 20.71
C ASP A 853 -11.98 -34.91 19.87
N THR A 854 -10.71 -35.21 20.17
CA THR A 854 -9.92 -36.21 19.44
C THR A 854 -10.30 -37.63 19.82
N CYS A 855 -10.96 -37.81 20.97
CA CYS A 855 -11.52 -39.09 21.42
C CYS A 855 -12.97 -39.32 20.99
N ARG A 856 -13.61 -38.42 20.23
CA ARG A 856 -14.98 -38.65 19.75
C ARG A 856 -15.04 -39.85 18.80
N ASP A 857 -16.09 -40.64 18.91
CA ASP A 857 -16.33 -41.78 18.02
C ASP A 857 -16.83 -41.36 16.62
N ASP A 858 -17.33 -40.13 16.48
CA ASP A 858 -17.90 -39.59 15.23
C ASP A 858 -16.92 -38.69 14.45
N ARG A 859 -15.61 -38.76 14.72
CA ARG A 859 -14.61 -38.01 13.96
C ARG A 859 -14.64 -38.37 12.48
N ALA A 860 -14.28 -37.40 11.63
CA ALA A 860 -14.16 -37.66 10.22
C ALA A 860 -12.93 -38.54 9.96
N HIS A 861 -13.14 -39.63 9.25
CA HIS A 861 -12.10 -40.60 8.89
C HIS A 861 -11.82 -40.53 7.41
N PHE A 862 -10.54 -40.64 7.06
CA PHE A 862 -10.09 -40.71 5.68
C PHE A 862 -10.45 -42.08 5.08
N VAL A 863 -11.29 -42.07 4.04
CA VAL A 863 -11.87 -43.25 3.42
C VAL A 863 -11.88 -43.13 1.90
N GLY A 864 -12.07 -44.26 1.23
CA GLY A 864 -12.29 -44.29 -0.21
C GLY A 864 -13.77 -44.21 -0.58
N LEU A 865 -14.09 -43.65 -1.74
CA LEU A 865 -15.44 -43.61 -2.31
C LEU A 865 -15.44 -44.16 -3.74
N LEU A 866 -16.46 -44.95 -4.04
CA LEU A 866 -16.70 -45.53 -5.36
C LEU A 866 -18.08 -45.09 -5.85
N PRO A 867 -18.17 -44.15 -6.80
CA PRO A 867 -19.44 -43.79 -7.43
C PRO A 867 -20.13 -45.01 -8.04
N ALA A 868 -21.46 -45.10 -7.90
CA ALA A 868 -22.21 -46.22 -8.45
C ALA A 868 -22.10 -46.30 -9.98
N ASP A 869 -22.16 -45.15 -10.65
CA ASP A 869 -21.74 -45.03 -12.05
C ASP A 869 -20.21 -44.93 -12.11
N PRO A 870 -19.49 -45.92 -12.68
CA PRO A 870 -18.03 -45.91 -12.76
C PRO A 870 -17.45 -44.80 -13.64
N GLN A 871 -18.28 -44.04 -14.38
CA GLN A 871 -17.85 -42.90 -15.20
C GLN A 871 -18.10 -41.55 -14.52
N GLU A 872 -18.82 -41.54 -13.40
CA GLU A 872 -19.16 -40.32 -12.67
C GLU A 872 -17.94 -39.80 -11.91
N LEU A 873 -17.46 -38.61 -12.27
CA LEU A 873 -16.34 -37.95 -11.61
C LEU A 873 -16.90 -36.93 -10.61
N LEU A 874 -16.67 -37.17 -9.33
CA LEU A 874 -17.10 -36.25 -8.28
C LEU A 874 -16.19 -35.00 -8.29
N PRO A 875 -16.71 -33.77 -8.23
CA PRO A 875 -15.88 -32.60 -7.95
C PRO A 875 -15.21 -32.71 -6.58
N GLU A 876 -13.95 -32.35 -6.47
CA GLU A 876 -13.30 -32.19 -5.16
C GLU A 876 -14.02 -31.12 -4.33
N GLY A 877 -14.19 -31.33 -3.03
CA GLY A 877 -15.02 -30.50 -2.13
C GLY A 877 -16.51 -30.88 -2.06
N THR A 878 -16.96 -31.86 -2.86
CA THR A 878 -18.36 -32.33 -2.86
C THR A 878 -18.80 -32.79 -1.48
N GLN A 879 -19.96 -32.30 -1.01
CA GLN A 879 -20.55 -32.68 0.27
C GLN A 879 -21.21 -34.05 0.18
N LEU A 880 -21.07 -34.83 1.26
CA LEU A 880 -21.67 -36.15 1.40
C LEU A 880 -22.79 -36.09 2.44
N VAL A 881 -23.94 -36.66 2.12
CA VAL A 881 -25.10 -36.78 3.00
C VAL A 881 -25.54 -38.24 3.12
N ALA A 882 -26.40 -38.53 4.10
CA ALA A 882 -26.86 -39.89 4.33
C ALA A 882 -27.65 -40.44 3.13
N ASP A 883 -27.56 -41.76 2.91
CA ASP A 883 -28.41 -42.47 1.94
C ASP A 883 -29.79 -42.77 2.54
N ALA A 884 -30.43 -41.72 3.05
CA ALA A 884 -31.77 -41.70 3.59
C ALA A 884 -32.42 -40.34 3.27
N PRO A 885 -33.75 -40.23 3.26
CA PRO A 885 -34.42 -38.94 3.15
C PRO A 885 -33.96 -38.00 4.28
N PRO A 886 -33.78 -36.69 4.01
CA PRO A 886 -33.36 -35.74 5.04
C PRO A 886 -34.37 -35.73 6.19
N ALA A 887 -33.89 -36.02 7.39
CA ALA A 887 -34.72 -35.94 8.61
C ALA A 887 -34.96 -34.49 9.05
N GLU A 888 -34.05 -33.58 8.69
CA GLU A 888 -34.06 -32.17 9.07
C GLU A 888 -33.60 -31.29 7.89
N SER A 889 -33.98 -30.01 7.90
CA SER A 889 -33.54 -29.00 6.92
C SER A 889 -32.85 -27.83 7.66
N PRO A 890 -31.59 -27.51 7.36
CA PRO A 890 -30.75 -28.12 6.32
C PRO A 890 -30.32 -29.56 6.64
N GLU A 891 -30.17 -30.39 5.59
CA GLU A 891 -29.70 -31.78 5.73
C GLU A 891 -28.27 -31.82 6.31
N PRO A 892 -28.00 -32.59 7.38
CA PRO A 892 -26.66 -32.66 7.96
C PRO A 892 -25.63 -33.31 7.02
N ALA A 893 -24.49 -32.65 6.83
CA ALA A 893 -23.36 -33.22 6.09
C ALA A 893 -22.63 -34.30 6.91
N LEU A 894 -22.36 -35.44 6.28
CA LEU A 894 -21.54 -36.53 6.81
C LEU A 894 -20.05 -36.33 6.55
N GLY A 895 -19.67 -35.48 5.59
CA GLY A 895 -18.28 -35.35 5.18
C GLY A 895 -18.15 -34.69 3.82
N HIS A 896 -16.94 -34.74 3.26
CA HIS A 896 -16.66 -34.17 1.95
C HIS A 896 -15.59 -34.99 1.19
N VAL A 897 -15.64 -34.89 -0.14
CA VAL A 897 -14.63 -35.42 -1.06
C VAL A 897 -13.38 -34.55 -0.99
N THR A 898 -12.21 -35.15 -0.76
CA THR A 898 -10.92 -34.44 -0.72
C THR A 898 -10.13 -34.58 -2.01
N SER A 899 -10.22 -35.74 -2.66
CA SER A 899 -9.51 -36.05 -3.89
C SER A 899 -10.39 -36.87 -4.83
N SER A 900 -10.40 -36.63 -6.14
CA SER A 900 -11.28 -37.36 -7.06
C SER A 900 -10.72 -37.47 -8.46
N TYR A 901 -10.65 -38.70 -8.99
CA TYR A 901 -9.93 -38.97 -10.24
C TYR A 901 -10.59 -40.02 -11.12
N ARG A 902 -10.29 -39.94 -12.43
CA ARG A 902 -10.46 -41.05 -13.37
C ARG A 902 -9.22 -41.93 -13.33
N SER A 903 -9.37 -43.20 -12.94
CA SER A 903 -8.25 -44.13 -12.90
C SER A 903 -8.20 -45.00 -14.15
N ALA A 904 -7.11 -44.88 -14.90
CA ALA A 904 -6.81 -45.79 -16.01
C ALA A 904 -6.42 -47.21 -15.52
N ALA A 905 -5.97 -47.35 -14.27
CA ALA A 905 -5.58 -48.63 -13.68
C ALA A 905 -6.80 -49.43 -13.19
N LEU A 906 -7.78 -48.75 -12.60
CA LEU A 906 -9.02 -49.32 -12.09
C LEU A 906 -10.11 -49.41 -13.17
N GLY A 907 -9.97 -48.66 -14.28
CA GLY A 907 -10.96 -48.61 -15.35
C GLY A 907 -12.24 -47.85 -14.97
N ARG A 908 -12.17 -46.99 -13.96
CA ARG A 908 -13.31 -46.27 -13.39
C ARG A 908 -12.89 -45.01 -12.65
N THR A 909 -13.85 -44.19 -12.24
CA THR A 909 -13.68 -43.12 -11.28
C THR A 909 -13.65 -43.63 -9.84
N PHE A 910 -12.95 -42.89 -9.00
CA PHE A 910 -12.88 -43.11 -7.56
C PHE A 910 -12.56 -41.78 -6.86
N ALA A 911 -12.80 -41.71 -5.56
CA ALA A 911 -12.48 -40.55 -4.75
C ALA A 911 -11.95 -40.94 -3.37
N LEU A 912 -11.24 -40.02 -2.72
CA LEU A 912 -10.92 -40.04 -1.30
C LEU A 912 -11.76 -38.97 -0.59
N ALA A 913 -12.09 -39.21 0.67
CA ALA A 913 -12.98 -38.34 1.41
C ALA A 913 -12.71 -38.38 2.92
N MET A 914 -13.11 -37.31 3.59
CA MET A 914 -13.23 -37.24 5.05
C MET A 914 -14.68 -37.46 5.43
N VAL A 915 -15.00 -38.58 6.10
CA VAL A 915 -16.37 -38.98 6.43
C VAL A 915 -16.52 -39.27 7.91
N ARG A 916 -17.49 -38.65 8.59
CA ARG A 916 -17.81 -38.87 10.01
C ARG A 916 -18.06 -40.35 10.29
N ALA A 917 -17.31 -40.90 11.24
CA ALA A 917 -17.29 -42.33 11.54
C ALA A 917 -17.09 -43.21 10.28
N GLY A 918 -16.30 -42.72 9.30
CA GLY A 918 -16.22 -43.32 7.97
C GLY A 918 -15.81 -44.78 7.97
N ARG A 919 -14.85 -45.15 8.83
CA ARG A 919 -14.41 -46.55 9.05
C ARG A 919 -15.53 -47.49 9.51
N ASP A 920 -16.51 -47.01 10.26
CA ASP A 920 -17.63 -47.81 10.74
C ASP A 920 -18.73 -47.96 9.67
N ARG A 921 -18.57 -47.26 8.54
CA ARG A 921 -19.52 -47.23 7.41
C ARG A 921 -18.99 -47.98 6.18
N MET A 922 -17.97 -48.82 6.31
CA MET A 922 -17.40 -49.58 5.18
C MET A 922 -18.44 -50.44 4.46
N GLY A 923 -18.46 -50.36 3.13
CA GLY A 923 -19.43 -51.04 2.29
C GLY A 923 -20.81 -50.37 2.24
N GLY A 924 -21.06 -49.37 3.09
CA GLY A 924 -22.29 -48.59 3.09
C GLY A 924 -22.38 -47.59 1.93
N SER A 925 -23.60 -47.15 1.64
CA SER A 925 -23.89 -46.14 0.62
C SER A 925 -24.11 -44.76 1.27
N VAL A 926 -23.64 -43.71 0.61
CA VAL A 926 -23.94 -42.30 0.91
C VAL A 926 -24.24 -41.56 -0.39
N ARG A 927 -24.81 -40.35 -0.27
CA ARG A 927 -25.15 -39.51 -1.43
C ARG A 927 -24.18 -38.34 -1.52
N ALA A 928 -23.54 -38.16 -2.67
CA ALA A 928 -22.72 -37.01 -2.99
C ALA A 928 -23.57 -35.94 -3.69
N VAL A 929 -23.58 -34.71 -3.15
CA VAL A 929 -24.41 -33.60 -3.68
C VAL A 929 -23.65 -32.87 -4.79
N VAL A 930 -24.01 -33.12 -6.05
CA VAL A 930 -23.33 -32.60 -7.24
C VAL A 930 -24.28 -31.69 -8.01
N GLY A 931 -24.14 -30.37 -7.82
CA GLY A 931 -25.06 -29.40 -8.40
C GLY A 931 -26.46 -29.53 -7.80
N ASP A 932 -27.46 -29.77 -8.65
CA ASP A 932 -28.86 -29.95 -8.29
C ASP A 932 -29.27 -31.42 -8.09
N ARG A 933 -28.33 -32.36 -8.23
CA ARG A 933 -28.57 -33.81 -8.11
C ARG A 933 -27.73 -34.46 -7.02
N THR A 934 -28.13 -35.66 -6.63
CA THR A 934 -27.34 -36.52 -5.73
C THR A 934 -26.86 -37.78 -6.45
N VAL A 935 -25.59 -38.13 -6.25
CA VAL A 935 -24.94 -39.32 -6.79
C VAL A 935 -24.76 -40.35 -5.69
N PRO A 936 -25.26 -41.59 -5.83
CA PRO A 936 -24.97 -42.66 -4.89
C PRO A 936 -23.50 -43.10 -4.99
N VAL A 937 -22.82 -43.17 -3.85
CA VAL A 937 -21.41 -43.56 -3.74
C VAL A 937 -21.24 -44.58 -2.60
N THR A 938 -20.43 -45.61 -2.83
CA THR A 938 -20.10 -46.62 -1.81
C THR A 938 -18.85 -46.23 -1.06
N ILE A 939 -18.87 -46.29 0.27
CA ILE A 939 -17.69 -46.07 1.11
C ILE A 939 -16.85 -47.35 1.14
N THR A 940 -15.55 -47.21 0.92
CA THR A 940 -14.57 -48.30 0.83
C THR A 940 -13.26 -47.94 1.56
N GLY A 941 -12.32 -48.89 1.61
CA GLY A 941 -10.97 -48.61 2.09
C GLY A 941 -10.23 -47.60 1.19
N THR A 942 -9.19 -46.97 1.71
CA THR A 942 -8.44 -45.92 0.99
C THR A 942 -7.55 -46.46 -0.12
N VAL A 943 -7.19 -47.76 -0.09
CA VAL A 943 -6.29 -48.39 -1.08
C VAL A 943 -7.11 -49.10 -2.16
N PHE A 944 -7.14 -48.52 -3.36
CA PHE A 944 -7.92 -49.05 -4.49
C PHE A 944 -7.12 -49.97 -5.40
N TYR A 945 -5.80 -49.72 -5.52
CA TYR A 945 -4.93 -50.41 -6.45
C TYR A 945 -3.82 -51.18 -5.71
N ASP A 946 -3.63 -52.45 -6.09
CA ASP A 946 -2.56 -53.32 -5.55
C ASP A 946 -2.53 -53.33 -4.01
N GLN A 947 -3.63 -53.74 -3.38
CA GLN A 947 -3.80 -53.66 -1.92
C GLN A 947 -2.71 -54.40 -1.13
N GLU A 948 -2.23 -55.53 -1.67
CA GLU A 948 -1.17 -56.33 -1.06
C GLU A 948 0.25 -55.77 -1.31
N GLY A 949 0.39 -54.80 -2.22
CA GLY A 949 1.69 -54.19 -2.55
C GLY A 949 2.61 -55.10 -3.36
N ALA A 950 2.06 -56.01 -4.17
CA ALA A 950 2.81 -56.97 -4.96
C ALA A 950 3.74 -56.30 -6.00
N ARG A 951 3.44 -55.05 -6.39
CA ARG A 951 4.18 -54.30 -7.42
C ARG A 951 5.29 -53.40 -6.87
N ARG A 952 5.48 -53.37 -5.55
CA ARG A 952 6.49 -52.54 -4.86
C ARG A 952 7.93 -52.79 -5.38
N ASP A 953 8.21 -54.02 -5.76
CA ASP A 953 9.56 -54.47 -6.12
C ASP A 953 9.83 -54.58 -7.63
N GLY A 954 8.84 -54.20 -8.45
CA GLY A 954 8.95 -54.07 -9.91
C GLY A 954 8.50 -55.29 -10.68
#